data_AF-A0A9E1P5D4-F1
#
_entry.id   AF-A0A9E1P5D4-F1
#
_cell.length_a   1.000
_cell.length_b   1.000
_cell.length_c   1.000
_cell.angle_alpha   90.00
_cell.angle_beta   90.00
_cell.angle_gamma   90.00
#
_symmetry.space_group_name_H-M   'P 1'
#
loop_
_entity.id
_entity.type
_entity.pdbx_description
1 polymer ?
#
loop_
_entity_poly.entity_id
_entity_poly.type
_entity_poly.pdbx_seq_one_letter_code
_entity_poly.pdbx_strand_id
1 'polypeptide(L)'
;MKHLNVLFFLVSISTFVFAVVLFYFETNPEWKTHQETYRKVLTNQSTSELISDREIAIGIRQDWNPDLNLIDRCRSCHLGVNNEDAPAQSPLNQHPDISPHKFSQLGCTTCHNGDGFATRLPNAHKNLLPLNLVEGSCGKCHGSEINSTTPTLAAGNRLIDLYNCEGCHQLKELPDLSTPAPDLSNVGGKVNPSWIKNWLNHPVAYDSNAKMPDFLLTKNEIQSLTDYLLLVKEPDYLRTFLTGGNTTGSIDIEAIEVDELDERLENGRRSFSTLRCLSCHQLNGRGGDLAPELGRITQKTNRNWLRSWILNPQRWDNNTIMPHFSLTTDEVFNLVEYLIDESEEDLVKITEVNQQRSTADLKGSEIRGRNLFINRGCLNCHRMQGIEKSGNFASSLANMADLEIDRLGFGDSTIPKNKYDFITTKLQNSKLFGKNLIMPFYDLKTEEIGQMTMALMGKSQKIPEKYRVKPKIKDHHLPQGPVGELFDKYRCLSCHKVREVGSDLGPDLTAEGSKVQLNWLRSFLKKPYAIRPYLTERMPRFNLSETESDLLANYISLALRDEKIDWHQIPDKKGNISIGKALYFEKYTCQSCHSIGAKGGYYGSALDTVGDRLARKWMLARLENVHRYEPTAREPVLDLKVEEINNITAFLQTLKQKKEQR
;
A
#
# COMPACT_ATOMS: atom_id res chain seq x y z
N MET A 1 22.69 -68.34 -43.77
CA MET A 1 21.82 -67.65 -44.77
C MET A 1 20.33 -67.63 -44.37
N LYS A 2 19.67 -68.76 -44.08
CA LYS A 2 18.23 -68.75 -43.69
C LYS A 2 17.88 -67.86 -42.49
N HIS A 3 18.68 -67.88 -41.42
CA HIS A 3 18.47 -67.01 -40.25
C HIS A 3 18.64 -65.52 -40.53
N LEU A 4 19.49 -65.17 -41.50
CA LEU A 4 19.72 -63.77 -41.91
C LEU A 4 18.52 -63.23 -42.70
N ASN A 5 17.95 -64.05 -43.58
CA ASN A 5 16.76 -63.67 -44.35
C ASN A 5 15.52 -63.50 -43.46
N VAL A 6 15.35 -64.35 -42.44
CA VAL A 6 14.28 -64.21 -41.45
C VAL A 6 14.46 -62.94 -40.62
N LEU A 7 15.69 -62.64 -40.20
CA LEU A 7 15.99 -61.40 -39.48
C LEU A 7 15.70 -60.15 -40.33
N PHE A 8 16.12 -60.13 -41.59
CA PHE A 8 15.83 -59.03 -42.52
C PHE A 8 14.32 -58.85 -42.72
N PHE A 9 13.58 -59.95 -42.91
CA PHE A 9 12.13 -59.90 -43.05
C PHE A 9 11.44 -59.31 -41.81
N LEU A 10 11.86 -59.73 -40.61
CA LEU A 10 11.32 -59.19 -39.35
C LEU A 10 11.65 -57.70 -39.17
N VAL A 11 12.87 -57.27 -39.52
CA VAL A 11 13.26 -55.85 -39.45
C VAL A 11 12.50 -55.01 -40.47
N SER A 12 12.26 -55.52 -41.69
CA SER A 12 11.47 -54.84 -42.72
C SER A 12 10.01 -54.69 -42.30
N ILE A 13 9.39 -55.74 -41.74
CA ILE A 13 8.03 -55.66 -41.18
C ILE A 13 7.99 -54.65 -40.03
N SER A 14 8.94 -54.73 -39.10
CA SER A 14 9.01 -53.80 -37.96
C SER A 14 9.11 -52.35 -38.43
N THR A 15 9.97 -52.07 -39.40
CA THR A 15 10.12 -50.74 -40.01
C THR A 15 8.85 -50.28 -40.71
N PHE A 16 8.18 -51.17 -41.46
CA PHE A 16 6.93 -50.85 -42.15
C PHE A 16 5.81 -50.54 -41.16
N VAL A 17 5.63 -51.38 -40.13
CA VAL A 17 4.65 -51.14 -39.07
C VAL A 17 4.93 -49.82 -38.36
N PHE A 18 6.20 -49.56 -38.02
CA PHE A 18 6.60 -48.29 -37.42
C PHE A 18 6.28 -47.09 -38.31
N ALA A 19 6.53 -47.17 -39.62
CA ALA A 19 6.18 -46.12 -40.57
C ALA A 19 4.67 -45.89 -40.68
N VAL A 20 3.86 -46.95 -40.71
CA VAL A 20 2.39 -46.86 -40.72
C VAL A 20 1.87 -46.21 -39.44
N VAL A 21 2.42 -46.59 -38.28
CA VAL A 21 2.08 -45.99 -36.99
C VAL A 21 2.44 -44.49 -36.96
N LEU A 22 3.63 -44.12 -37.42
CA LEU A 22 4.03 -42.71 -37.53
C LEU A 22 3.12 -41.92 -38.48
N PHE A 23 2.79 -42.48 -39.64
CA PHE A 23 1.88 -41.86 -40.59
C PHE A 23 0.48 -41.66 -39.99
N TYR A 24 -0.02 -42.62 -39.22
CA TYR A 24 -1.29 -42.50 -38.52
C TYR A 24 -1.28 -41.36 -37.50
N PHE A 25 -0.24 -41.27 -36.67
CA PHE A 25 -0.10 -40.18 -35.68
C PHE A 25 0.09 -38.81 -36.33
N GLU A 26 0.78 -38.74 -37.47
CA GLU A 26 1.00 -37.47 -38.18
C GLU A 26 -0.26 -36.99 -38.90
N THR A 27 -1.07 -37.92 -39.41
CA THR A 27 -2.33 -37.58 -40.11
C THR A 27 -3.51 -37.36 -39.17
N ASN A 28 -3.46 -37.85 -37.92
CA ASN A 28 -4.53 -37.72 -36.93
C ASN A 28 -4.07 -37.02 -35.63
N PRO A 29 -3.60 -35.76 -35.71
CA PRO A 29 -3.21 -35.01 -34.53
C PRO A 29 -4.41 -34.61 -33.66
N GLU A 30 -4.19 -34.49 -32.36
CA GLU A 30 -5.19 -34.22 -31.31
C GLU A 30 -6.08 -32.99 -31.62
N TRP A 31 -5.50 -31.93 -32.18
CA TRP A 31 -6.22 -30.71 -32.53
C TRP A 31 -7.36 -30.92 -33.53
N LYS A 32 -7.27 -31.92 -34.44
CA LYS A 32 -8.36 -32.23 -35.38
C LYS A 32 -9.58 -32.73 -34.63
N THR A 33 -9.39 -33.63 -33.67
CA THR A 33 -10.48 -34.16 -32.84
C THR A 33 -11.18 -33.04 -32.04
N HIS A 34 -10.42 -32.09 -31.51
CA HIS A 34 -10.99 -30.93 -30.81
C HIS A 34 -11.80 -30.04 -31.76
N GLN A 35 -11.30 -29.76 -32.96
CA GLN A 35 -12.02 -28.97 -33.96
C GLN A 35 -13.30 -29.66 -34.47
N GLU A 36 -13.26 -30.97 -34.68
CA GLU A 36 -14.45 -31.76 -35.03
C GLU A 36 -15.49 -31.75 -33.90
N THR A 37 -15.05 -31.85 -32.66
CA THR A 37 -15.93 -31.79 -31.48
C THR A 37 -16.58 -30.41 -31.36
N TYR A 38 -15.78 -29.34 -31.46
CA TYR A 38 -16.27 -27.98 -31.41
C TYR A 38 -17.25 -27.66 -32.55
N ARG A 39 -16.95 -28.12 -33.76
CA ARG A 39 -17.86 -28.02 -34.91
C ARG A 39 -19.21 -28.66 -34.60
N LYS A 40 -19.24 -29.86 -34.04
CA LYS A 40 -20.49 -30.55 -33.66
C LYS A 40 -21.28 -29.75 -32.62
N VAL A 41 -20.59 -29.15 -31.64
CA VAL A 41 -21.23 -28.30 -30.62
C VAL A 41 -21.88 -27.09 -31.28
N LEU A 42 -21.16 -26.36 -32.12
CA LEU A 42 -21.67 -25.19 -32.82
C LEU A 42 -22.86 -25.52 -33.74
N THR A 43 -22.77 -26.60 -34.52
CA THR A 43 -23.87 -27.03 -35.41
C THR A 43 -25.11 -27.47 -34.64
N ASN A 44 -24.96 -27.95 -33.41
CA ASN A 44 -26.08 -28.38 -32.57
C ASN A 44 -26.69 -27.22 -31.76
N GLN A 45 -25.97 -26.12 -31.59
CA GLN A 45 -26.40 -24.94 -30.83
C GLN A 45 -26.93 -23.79 -31.72
N SER A 46 -26.73 -23.83 -33.04
CA SER A 46 -26.98 -22.67 -33.90
C SER A 46 -28.46 -22.41 -34.19
N THR A 47 -28.99 -21.34 -33.59
CA THR A 47 -30.02 -20.44 -34.16
C THR A 47 -29.43 -19.12 -34.68
N SER A 48 -28.11 -18.98 -34.82
CA SER A 48 -27.43 -17.70 -35.13
C SER A 48 -26.72 -17.75 -36.49
N GLU A 49 -27.06 -16.81 -37.38
CA GLU A 49 -26.54 -16.62 -38.75
C GLU A 49 -25.09 -16.07 -38.83
N LEU A 50 -24.29 -16.11 -37.75
CA LEU A 50 -23.03 -15.33 -37.66
C LEU A 50 -21.75 -16.13 -37.39
N ILE A 51 -21.73 -17.45 -37.56
CA ILE A 51 -20.47 -18.22 -37.45
C ILE A 51 -19.73 -18.18 -38.78
N SER A 52 -18.53 -17.60 -38.82
CA SER A 52 -17.77 -17.47 -40.06
C SER A 52 -17.27 -18.83 -40.58
N ASP A 53 -17.23 -19.02 -41.90
CA ASP A 53 -16.70 -20.25 -42.53
C ASP A 53 -15.27 -20.59 -42.04
N ARG A 54 -14.50 -19.55 -41.69
CA ARG A 54 -13.15 -19.65 -41.15
C ARG A 54 -13.12 -20.24 -39.73
N GLU A 55 -14.17 -20.04 -38.94
CA GLU A 55 -14.30 -20.61 -37.60
C GLU A 55 -14.77 -22.07 -37.60
N ILE A 56 -15.34 -22.54 -38.71
CA ILE A 56 -15.77 -23.94 -38.88
C ILE A 56 -14.70 -24.79 -39.56
N ALA A 57 -13.82 -24.18 -40.36
CA ALA A 57 -12.75 -24.86 -41.08
C ALA A 57 -11.80 -25.63 -40.15
N ILE A 58 -11.53 -26.89 -40.50
CA ILE A 58 -10.53 -27.72 -39.83
C ILE A 58 -9.15 -27.39 -40.40
N GLY A 59 -8.23 -26.98 -39.55
CA GLY A 59 -6.86 -26.65 -39.92
C GLY A 59 -6.08 -26.01 -38.77
N ILE A 60 -4.76 -25.89 -38.94
CA ILE A 60 -3.92 -25.18 -37.99
C ILE A 60 -4.31 -23.69 -38.01
N ARG A 61 -4.63 -23.15 -36.84
CA ARG A 61 -4.86 -21.71 -36.65
C ARG A 61 -3.60 -21.10 -36.11
N GLN A 62 -3.11 -20.06 -36.77
CA GLN A 62 -1.89 -19.36 -36.39
C GLN A 62 -2.16 -17.88 -36.21
N ASP A 63 -1.86 -17.37 -35.03
CA ASP A 63 -1.68 -15.94 -34.76
C ASP A 63 -0.22 -15.57 -34.99
N TRP A 64 -0.01 -14.41 -35.60
CA TRP A 64 1.31 -13.90 -35.90
C TRP A 64 1.38 -12.42 -35.56
N ASN A 65 2.31 -12.07 -34.68
CA ASN A 65 2.67 -10.69 -34.41
C ASN A 65 4.20 -10.54 -34.53
N PRO A 66 4.70 -9.94 -35.62
CA PRO A 66 6.14 -9.78 -35.84
C PRO A 66 6.78 -8.82 -34.82
N ASP A 67 6.03 -7.86 -34.29
CA ASP A 67 6.55 -6.87 -33.34
C ASP A 67 6.90 -7.50 -31.99
N LEU A 68 6.14 -8.52 -31.58
CA LEU A 68 6.41 -9.32 -30.39
C LEU A 68 7.25 -10.56 -30.68
N ASN A 69 7.69 -10.75 -31.93
CA ASN A 69 8.31 -11.98 -32.43
C ASN A 69 7.49 -13.23 -32.04
N LEU A 70 6.17 -13.14 -32.20
CA LEU A 70 5.21 -14.09 -31.69
C LEU A 70 4.57 -14.87 -32.84
N ILE A 71 4.61 -16.19 -32.73
CA ILE A 71 3.83 -17.13 -33.52
C ILE A 71 3.12 -18.06 -32.54
N ASP A 72 1.80 -18.13 -32.61
CA ASP A 72 0.98 -18.87 -31.67
C ASP A 72 -0.06 -19.73 -32.39
N ARG A 73 -0.13 -21.01 -32.03
CA ARG A 73 -1.05 -21.99 -32.62
C ARG A 73 -2.02 -22.59 -31.62
N CYS A 74 -2.11 -22.04 -30.41
CA CYS A 74 -2.95 -22.57 -29.32
C CYS A 74 -4.43 -22.65 -29.70
N ARG A 75 -4.92 -21.70 -30.51
CA ARG A 75 -6.30 -21.71 -31.03
C ARG A 75 -6.58 -22.85 -32.02
N SER A 76 -5.60 -23.66 -32.38
CA SER A 76 -5.84 -24.91 -33.09
C SER A 76 -6.60 -25.92 -32.22
N CYS A 77 -6.39 -25.89 -30.89
CA CYS A 77 -7.13 -26.70 -29.91
C CYS A 77 -8.14 -25.86 -29.11
N HIS A 78 -7.78 -24.63 -28.76
CA HIS A 78 -8.56 -23.74 -27.91
C HIS A 78 -9.47 -22.80 -28.73
N LEU A 79 -10.54 -23.36 -29.29
CA LEU A 79 -11.39 -22.66 -30.27
C LEU A 79 -12.41 -21.73 -29.64
N GLY A 80 -12.84 -22.03 -28.41
CA GLY A 80 -13.90 -21.30 -27.71
C GLY A 80 -13.48 -19.93 -27.19
N VAL A 81 -12.19 -19.58 -27.22
CA VAL A 81 -11.64 -18.38 -26.56
C VAL A 81 -12.29 -17.07 -26.99
N ASN A 82 -12.85 -17.00 -28.20
CA ASN A 82 -13.50 -15.82 -28.79
C ASN A 82 -15.03 -15.96 -28.92
N ASN A 83 -15.62 -17.04 -28.43
CA ASN A 83 -17.02 -17.33 -28.64
C ASN A 83 -17.78 -17.33 -27.30
N GLU A 84 -18.74 -16.43 -27.16
CA GLU A 84 -19.60 -16.34 -25.97
C GLU A 84 -20.49 -17.57 -25.80
N ASP A 85 -20.83 -18.25 -26.90
CA ASP A 85 -21.63 -19.48 -26.90
C ASP A 85 -20.79 -20.74 -26.69
N ALA A 86 -19.49 -20.60 -26.41
CA ALA A 86 -18.59 -21.73 -26.26
C ALA A 86 -18.95 -22.59 -25.03
N PRO A 87 -18.86 -23.94 -25.13
CA PRO A 87 -19.16 -24.81 -24.01
C PRO A 87 -18.18 -24.61 -22.85
N ALA A 88 -18.64 -24.64 -21.60
CA ALA A 88 -17.80 -24.49 -20.41
C ALA A 88 -16.89 -25.71 -20.09
N GLN A 89 -16.34 -26.35 -21.12
CA GLN A 89 -15.47 -27.53 -21.01
C GLN A 89 -14.15 -27.30 -21.74
N SER A 90 -13.04 -27.40 -21.02
CA SER A 90 -11.69 -27.35 -21.60
C SER A 90 -11.46 -28.48 -22.61
N PRO A 91 -10.80 -28.23 -23.76
CA PRO A 91 -10.13 -26.98 -24.18
C PRO A 91 -11.04 -25.98 -24.92
N LEU A 92 -12.35 -26.25 -25.01
CA LEU A 92 -13.30 -25.52 -25.85
C LEU A 92 -14.01 -24.37 -25.14
N ASN A 93 -13.60 -24.03 -23.91
CA ASN A 93 -14.20 -22.99 -23.10
C ASN A 93 -13.87 -21.57 -23.58
N GLN A 94 -14.75 -20.64 -23.21
CA GLN A 94 -14.52 -19.22 -23.41
C GLN A 94 -13.39 -18.71 -22.50
N HIS A 95 -12.72 -17.66 -22.97
CA HIS A 95 -11.76 -16.89 -22.18
C HIS A 95 -12.49 -15.78 -21.38
N PRO A 96 -12.03 -15.42 -20.17
CA PRO A 96 -12.48 -14.20 -19.50
C PRO A 96 -12.33 -12.95 -20.38
N ASP A 97 -13.14 -11.92 -20.18
CA ASP A 97 -12.98 -10.68 -20.95
C ASP A 97 -11.60 -10.04 -20.67
N ILE A 98 -10.88 -9.76 -21.76
CA ILE A 98 -9.55 -9.12 -21.75
C ILE A 98 -9.55 -7.79 -22.50
N SER A 99 -10.73 -7.23 -22.80
CA SER A 99 -10.87 -5.95 -23.47
C SER A 99 -10.02 -4.87 -22.78
N PRO A 100 -9.27 -4.04 -23.55
CA PRO A 100 -9.35 -3.87 -25.00
C PRO A 100 -8.48 -4.83 -25.84
N HIS A 101 -7.87 -5.86 -25.24
CA HIS A 101 -6.92 -6.74 -25.92
C HIS A 101 -7.60 -7.76 -26.84
N LYS A 102 -6.89 -8.20 -27.89
CA LYS A 102 -7.33 -9.24 -28.83
C LYS A 102 -6.26 -10.32 -29.01
N PHE A 103 -6.64 -11.60 -29.03
CA PHE A 103 -5.69 -12.71 -29.24
C PHE A 103 -4.98 -12.65 -30.60
N SER A 104 -5.63 -12.09 -31.62
CA SER A 104 -4.99 -11.91 -32.94
C SER A 104 -3.79 -10.96 -32.91
N GLN A 105 -3.64 -10.18 -31.84
CA GLN A 105 -2.54 -9.25 -31.65
C GLN A 105 -1.53 -9.78 -30.62
N LEU A 106 -1.98 -10.37 -29.52
CA LEU A 106 -1.08 -10.77 -28.43
C LEU A 106 -0.81 -12.28 -28.35
N GLY A 107 -1.57 -13.12 -29.07
CA GLY A 107 -1.57 -14.57 -28.91
C GLY A 107 -1.89 -15.04 -27.49
N CYS A 108 -1.77 -16.34 -27.25
CA CYS A 108 -2.02 -16.98 -25.96
C CYS A 108 -0.74 -17.03 -25.12
N THR A 109 0.42 -17.31 -25.74
CA THR A 109 1.69 -17.50 -25.03
C THR A 109 2.24 -16.23 -24.40
N THR A 110 1.82 -15.04 -24.83
CA THR A 110 2.19 -13.78 -24.15
C THR A 110 1.69 -13.76 -22.70
N CYS A 111 0.49 -14.30 -22.47
CA CYS A 111 -0.15 -14.36 -21.16
C CYS A 111 0.11 -15.68 -20.42
N HIS A 112 0.04 -16.80 -21.13
CA HIS A 112 0.11 -18.14 -20.55
C HIS A 112 1.48 -18.82 -20.63
N ASN A 113 2.47 -18.25 -21.32
CA ASN A 113 3.68 -18.94 -21.78
C ASN A 113 3.32 -20.21 -22.60
N GLY A 114 4.21 -21.21 -22.64
CA GLY A 114 4.09 -22.37 -23.52
C GLY A 114 4.91 -22.23 -24.81
N ASP A 115 4.77 -23.20 -25.70
CA ASP A 115 5.37 -23.20 -27.04
C ASP A 115 4.30 -22.94 -28.10
N GLY A 116 4.25 -21.70 -28.60
CA GLY A 116 3.28 -21.27 -29.61
C GLY A 116 3.47 -21.91 -30.98
N PHE A 117 4.61 -22.53 -31.27
CA PHE A 117 4.84 -23.23 -32.54
C PHE A 117 4.32 -24.67 -32.52
N ALA A 118 4.24 -25.27 -31.33
CA ALA A 118 3.89 -26.65 -31.16
C ALA A 118 2.42 -26.92 -31.50
N THR A 119 2.18 -28.06 -32.14
CA THR A 119 0.84 -28.54 -32.54
C THR A 119 0.43 -29.82 -31.81
N ARG A 120 1.24 -30.25 -30.83
CA ARG A 120 0.98 -31.41 -29.98
C ARG A 120 0.98 -31.00 -28.51
N LEU A 121 0.07 -31.58 -27.73
CA LEU A 121 -0.21 -31.17 -26.36
C LEU A 121 1.03 -31.13 -25.44
N PRO A 122 1.91 -32.16 -25.38
CA PRO A 122 3.05 -32.15 -24.47
C PRO A 122 4.07 -31.05 -24.77
N ASN A 123 4.19 -30.67 -26.04
CA ASN A 123 5.13 -29.65 -26.48
C ASN A 123 4.53 -28.25 -26.31
N ALA A 124 3.27 -28.06 -26.70
CA ALA A 124 2.57 -26.78 -26.58
C ALA A 124 2.47 -26.31 -25.13
N HIS A 125 2.21 -27.22 -24.19
CA HIS A 125 2.12 -26.91 -22.77
C HIS A 125 3.45 -26.98 -22.03
N LYS A 126 4.57 -27.19 -22.73
CA LYS A 126 5.89 -27.14 -22.11
C LYS A 126 6.12 -25.72 -21.57
N ASN A 127 6.37 -25.60 -20.26
CA ASN A 127 6.51 -24.32 -19.55
C ASN A 127 5.25 -23.43 -19.53
N LEU A 128 4.06 -24.01 -19.71
CA LEU A 128 2.81 -23.29 -19.52
C LEU A 128 2.69 -22.79 -18.08
N LEU A 129 2.27 -21.55 -17.90
CA LEU A 129 2.00 -20.98 -16.58
C LEU A 129 0.75 -21.61 -15.98
N PRO A 130 0.80 -22.01 -14.70
CA PRO A 130 -0.39 -22.24 -13.90
C PRO A 130 -1.35 -21.05 -13.96
N LEU A 131 -2.66 -21.31 -14.00
CA LEU A 131 -3.68 -20.25 -14.15
C LEU A 131 -3.60 -19.17 -13.07
N ASN A 132 -3.22 -19.55 -11.85
CA ASN A 132 -3.03 -18.64 -10.73
C ASN A 132 -1.78 -17.75 -10.84
N LEU A 133 -0.98 -17.88 -11.91
CA LEU A 133 0.19 -17.03 -12.19
C LEU A 133 0.05 -16.19 -13.45
N VAL A 134 -1.06 -16.34 -14.19
CA VAL A 134 -1.27 -15.66 -15.49
C VAL A 134 -1.32 -14.14 -15.34
N GLU A 135 -1.86 -13.62 -14.23
CA GLU A 135 -1.86 -12.18 -13.94
C GLU A 135 -0.45 -11.57 -14.02
N GLY A 136 0.59 -12.32 -13.65
CA GLY A 136 1.98 -11.87 -13.70
C GLY A 136 2.41 -11.43 -15.11
N SER A 137 1.88 -12.06 -16.15
CA SER A 137 2.17 -11.70 -17.53
C SER A 137 1.65 -10.31 -17.92
N CYS A 138 0.62 -9.78 -17.26
CA CYS A 138 0.15 -8.41 -17.47
C CYS A 138 1.26 -7.40 -17.14
N GLY A 139 2.10 -7.71 -16.14
CA GLY A 139 3.22 -6.88 -15.71
C GLY A 139 4.28 -6.64 -16.79
N LYS A 140 4.37 -7.51 -17.81
CA LYS A 140 5.34 -7.37 -18.92
C LYS A 140 5.12 -6.09 -19.72
N CYS A 141 3.86 -5.67 -19.86
CA CYS A 141 3.47 -4.48 -20.61
C CYS A 141 3.02 -3.34 -19.69
N HIS A 142 2.31 -3.66 -18.61
CA HIS A 142 1.70 -2.65 -17.73
C HIS A 142 2.65 -2.11 -16.64
N GLY A 143 3.76 -2.78 -16.36
CA GLY A 143 4.70 -2.36 -15.32
C GLY A 143 4.01 -2.27 -13.96
N SER A 144 3.93 -1.06 -13.39
CA SER A 144 3.25 -0.74 -12.13
C SER A 144 1.83 -0.18 -12.30
N GLU A 145 1.40 0.12 -13.53
CA GLU A 145 0.05 0.60 -13.83
C GLU A 145 -0.95 -0.54 -13.92
N ILE A 146 -1.47 -0.91 -12.76
CA ILE A 146 -2.28 -2.12 -12.64
C ILE A 146 -3.64 -1.73 -12.09
N ASN A 147 -4.67 -2.04 -12.88
CA ASN A 147 -6.06 -1.74 -12.62
C ASN A 147 -6.67 -2.72 -11.60
N SER A 148 -7.94 -2.52 -11.25
CA SER A 148 -8.69 -3.40 -10.35
C SER A 148 -8.87 -4.83 -10.85
N THR A 149 -8.54 -5.16 -12.11
CA THR A 149 -8.75 -6.49 -12.69
C THR A 149 -7.57 -7.45 -12.48
N THR A 150 -6.48 -7.01 -11.89
CA THR A 150 -5.29 -7.85 -11.58
C THR A 150 -4.78 -7.60 -10.15
N PRO A 151 -5.64 -7.91 -9.14
CA PRO A 151 -5.37 -7.56 -7.75
C PRO A 151 -4.16 -8.28 -7.16
N THR A 152 -3.86 -9.51 -7.61
CA THR A 152 -2.73 -10.31 -7.08
C THR A 152 -1.40 -9.75 -7.58
N LEU A 153 -1.31 -9.40 -8.86
CA LEU A 153 -0.13 -8.72 -9.40
C LEU A 153 0.07 -7.34 -8.76
N ALA A 154 -1.00 -6.57 -8.58
CA ALA A 154 -0.94 -5.28 -7.90
C ALA A 154 -0.45 -5.42 -6.44
N ALA A 155 -0.91 -6.43 -5.71
CA ALA A 155 -0.42 -6.75 -4.38
C ALA A 155 1.06 -7.13 -4.37
N GLY A 156 1.50 -7.95 -5.31
CA GLY A 156 2.91 -8.33 -5.47
C GLY A 156 3.84 -7.16 -5.72
N ASN A 157 3.46 -6.22 -6.60
CA ASN A 157 4.23 -5.00 -6.81
C ASN A 157 4.30 -4.13 -5.54
N ARG A 158 3.18 -3.96 -4.83
CA ARG A 158 3.16 -3.23 -3.54
C ARG A 158 4.09 -3.86 -2.51
N LEU A 159 4.15 -5.19 -2.42
CA LEU A 159 5.04 -5.88 -1.49
C LEU A 159 6.52 -5.67 -1.86
N ILE A 160 6.86 -5.72 -3.15
CA ILE A 160 8.23 -5.44 -3.64
C ILE A 160 8.68 -4.02 -3.23
N ASP A 161 7.79 -3.04 -3.38
CA ASP A 161 8.06 -1.65 -2.98
C ASP A 161 8.15 -1.52 -1.45
N LEU A 162 7.20 -2.14 -0.72
CA LEU A 162 7.12 -2.11 0.74
C LEU A 162 8.38 -2.68 1.43
N TYR A 163 8.92 -3.77 0.89
CA TYR A 163 10.15 -4.39 1.39
C TYR A 163 11.43 -3.84 0.76
N ASN A 164 11.33 -2.77 -0.03
CA ASN A 164 12.43 -2.07 -0.69
C ASN A 164 13.40 -3.03 -1.42
N CYS A 165 12.86 -3.99 -2.18
CA CYS A 165 13.71 -4.92 -2.94
C CYS A 165 14.60 -4.15 -3.95
N GLU A 166 14.13 -2.99 -4.42
CA GLU A 166 14.86 -2.07 -5.31
C GLU A 166 16.14 -1.51 -4.68
N GLY A 167 16.23 -1.49 -3.34
CA GLY A 167 17.40 -1.03 -2.62
C GLY A 167 18.66 -1.85 -2.94
N CYS A 168 18.50 -3.16 -3.19
CA CYS A 168 19.59 -4.07 -3.52
C CYS A 168 19.53 -4.58 -4.97
N HIS A 169 18.33 -4.81 -5.50
CA HIS A 169 18.10 -5.33 -6.84
C HIS A 169 17.68 -4.23 -7.80
N GLN A 170 18.24 -4.21 -9.00
CA GLN A 170 17.71 -3.33 -10.05
C GLN A 170 16.39 -3.90 -10.59
N LEU A 171 15.29 -3.17 -10.41
CA LEU A 171 13.95 -3.56 -10.88
C LEU A 171 13.38 -2.64 -11.98
N LYS A 172 13.94 -1.42 -12.13
CA LYS A 172 13.56 -0.41 -13.12
C LYS A 172 14.82 0.13 -13.83
N GLU A 173 14.62 0.78 -14.98
CA GLU A 173 15.71 1.42 -15.74
C GLU A 173 16.31 2.61 -14.98
N LEU A 174 15.50 3.36 -14.23
CA LEU A 174 15.93 4.43 -13.32
C LEU A 174 15.63 4.01 -11.87
N PRO A 175 16.60 4.10 -10.95
CA PRO A 175 16.38 3.79 -9.54
C PRO A 175 15.44 4.83 -8.91
N ASP A 176 14.46 4.37 -8.15
CA ASP A 176 13.72 5.26 -7.25
C ASP A 176 14.66 5.71 -6.12
N LEU A 177 14.70 7.02 -5.86
CA LEU A 177 15.55 7.63 -4.84
C LEU A 177 14.88 7.61 -3.46
N SER A 178 13.60 7.25 -3.38
CA SER A 178 12.87 7.14 -2.13
C SER A 178 13.30 5.90 -1.36
N THR A 179 13.86 6.11 -0.17
CA THR A 179 14.21 5.02 0.76
C THR A 179 13.16 5.00 1.87
N PRO A 180 12.40 3.91 2.05
CA PRO A 180 11.36 3.84 3.06
C PRO A 180 11.91 3.63 4.48
N ALA A 181 13.22 3.43 4.64
CA ALA A 181 13.84 3.16 5.94
C ALA A 181 14.29 4.47 6.63
N PRO A 182 14.30 4.49 7.97
CA PRO A 182 14.64 5.69 8.73
C PRO A 182 16.12 6.06 8.57
N ASP A 183 16.37 7.37 8.63
CA ASP A 183 17.72 7.93 8.77
C ASP A 183 18.31 7.53 10.14
N LEU A 184 19.55 7.02 10.12
CA LEU A 184 20.27 6.55 11.31
C LEU A 184 21.34 7.53 11.78
N SER A 185 21.45 8.72 11.20
CA SER A 185 22.48 9.74 11.52
C SER A 185 22.48 10.19 12.99
N ASN A 186 21.43 9.91 13.75
CA ASN A 186 21.34 10.18 15.19
C ASN A 186 20.78 8.99 16.00
N VAL A 187 20.93 7.76 15.51
CA VAL A 187 20.30 6.60 16.15
C VAL A 187 20.78 6.38 17.58
N GLY A 188 22.05 6.64 17.90
CA GLY A 188 22.61 6.45 19.23
C GLY A 188 22.06 7.42 20.29
N GLY A 189 21.50 8.56 19.89
CA GLY A 189 20.79 9.48 20.78
C GLY A 189 19.34 9.06 21.06
N LYS A 190 18.78 8.24 20.16
CA LYS A 190 17.40 7.80 20.19
C LYS A 190 17.20 6.51 20.96
N VAL A 191 18.06 5.50 20.76
CA VAL A 191 17.74 4.12 21.15
C VAL A 191 18.57 3.57 22.30
N ASN A 192 17.99 2.60 23.00
CA ASN A 192 18.67 1.88 24.09
C ASN A 192 19.55 0.73 23.53
N PRO A 193 20.68 0.40 24.20
CA PRO A 193 21.57 -0.68 23.76
C PRO A 193 20.91 -2.07 23.69
N SER A 194 20.06 -2.39 24.68
CA SER A 194 19.29 -3.64 24.72
C SER A 194 18.33 -3.74 23.53
N TRP A 195 17.68 -2.63 23.19
CA TRP A 195 16.79 -2.55 22.04
C TRP A 195 17.51 -2.80 20.72
N ILE A 196 18.68 -2.18 20.48
CA ILE A 196 19.44 -2.42 19.24
C ILE A 196 19.75 -3.91 19.09
N LYS A 197 20.19 -4.57 20.17
CA LYS A 197 20.52 -6.00 20.15
C LYS A 197 19.31 -6.86 19.81
N ASN A 198 18.17 -6.59 20.45
CA ASN A 198 16.93 -7.33 20.21
C ASN A 198 16.40 -7.09 18.78
N TRP A 199 16.41 -5.82 18.34
CA TRP A 199 15.97 -5.42 17.01
C TRP A 199 16.83 -6.04 15.91
N LEU A 200 18.17 -5.99 16.02
CA LEU A 200 19.06 -6.62 15.04
C LEU A 200 18.98 -8.15 15.02
N ASN A 201 18.52 -8.78 16.10
CA ASN A 201 18.38 -10.23 16.20
C ASN A 201 17.10 -10.75 15.55
N HIS A 202 15.94 -10.12 15.83
CA HIS A 202 14.66 -10.55 15.27
C HIS A 202 13.61 -9.41 15.32
N PRO A 203 13.59 -8.50 14.32
CA PRO A 203 12.73 -7.30 14.34
C PRO A 203 11.24 -7.60 14.57
N VAL A 204 10.71 -8.64 13.91
CA VAL A 204 9.29 -9.01 13.98
C VAL A 204 8.83 -9.52 15.35
N ALA A 205 9.76 -9.97 16.20
CA ALA A 205 9.44 -10.30 17.60
C ALA A 205 9.24 -9.05 18.48
N TYR A 206 9.86 -7.93 18.11
CA TYR A 206 9.63 -6.66 18.80
C TYR A 206 8.35 -5.98 18.28
N ASP A 207 8.20 -5.88 16.95
CA ASP A 207 7.05 -5.26 16.29
C ASP A 207 6.57 -6.17 15.15
N SER A 208 5.35 -6.71 15.26
CA SER A 208 4.78 -7.62 14.25
C SER A 208 4.59 -6.98 12.88
N ASN A 209 4.60 -5.64 12.80
CA ASN A 209 4.51 -4.89 11.56
C ASN A 209 5.89 -4.49 10.99
N ALA A 210 7.00 -4.89 11.64
CA ALA A 210 8.35 -4.56 11.20
C ALA A 210 8.62 -5.01 9.76
N LYS A 211 9.20 -4.11 8.95
CA LYS A 211 9.62 -4.38 7.56
C LYS A 211 11.13 -4.56 7.39
N MET A 212 11.91 -4.27 8.43
CA MET A 212 13.33 -4.56 8.43
C MET A 212 13.52 -6.09 8.49
N PRO A 213 14.21 -6.71 7.52
CA PRO A 213 14.41 -8.15 7.51
C PRO A 213 15.48 -8.59 8.50
N ASP A 214 15.51 -9.88 8.82
CA ASP A 214 16.55 -10.50 9.63
C ASP A 214 17.79 -10.78 8.76
N PHE A 215 18.91 -10.13 9.09
CA PHE A 215 20.18 -10.27 8.39
C PHE A 215 21.00 -11.51 8.83
N LEU A 216 20.43 -12.34 9.70
CA LEU A 216 21.01 -13.57 10.26
C LEU A 216 22.39 -13.30 10.86
N LEU A 217 22.46 -12.25 11.67
CA LEU A 217 23.70 -11.77 12.30
C LEU A 217 24.08 -12.67 13.47
N THR A 218 25.36 -12.97 13.60
CA THR A 218 25.90 -13.66 14.78
C THR A 218 25.89 -12.72 16.00
N LYS A 219 25.92 -13.29 17.21
CA LYS A 219 25.98 -12.51 18.46
C LYS A 219 27.12 -11.47 18.48
N ASN A 220 28.27 -11.82 17.90
CA ASN A 220 29.42 -10.91 17.82
C ASN A 220 29.19 -9.77 16.82
N GLU A 221 28.57 -10.06 15.68
CA GLU A 221 28.21 -9.03 14.69
C GLU A 221 27.17 -8.06 15.24
N ILE A 222 26.14 -8.57 15.91
CA ILE A 222 25.12 -7.75 16.60
C ILE A 222 25.79 -6.82 17.62
N GLN A 223 26.72 -7.33 18.41
CA GLN A 223 27.43 -6.52 19.40
C GLN A 223 28.28 -5.43 18.74
N SER A 224 29.06 -5.74 17.70
CA SER A 224 29.88 -4.73 17.01
C SER A 224 29.03 -3.68 16.30
N LEU A 225 27.90 -4.07 15.70
CA LEU A 225 26.93 -3.11 15.14
C LEU A 225 26.31 -2.24 16.24
N THR A 226 25.97 -2.81 17.39
CA THR A 226 25.43 -2.05 18.53
C THR A 226 26.44 -1.01 19.01
N ASP A 227 27.70 -1.41 19.20
CA ASP A 227 28.77 -0.52 19.65
C ASP A 227 28.96 0.65 18.66
N TYR A 228 28.93 0.38 17.35
CA TYR A 228 29.03 1.40 16.31
C TYR A 228 27.81 2.33 16.30
N LEU A 229 26.59 1.80 16.26
CA LEU A 229 25.35 2.60 16.16
C LEU A 229 25.14 3.52 17.37
N LEU A 230 25.57 3.09 18.56
CA LEU A 230 25.51 3.92 19.76
C LEU A 230 26.45 5.14 19.70
N LEU A 231 27.45 5.16 18.83
CA LEU A 231 28.33 6.32 18.64
C LEU A 231 27.78 7.33 17.63
N VAL A 232 26.78 6.94 16.84
CA VAL A 232 26.15 7.81 15.83
C VAL A 232 25.14 8.72 16.52
N LYS A 233 25.63 9.83 17.09
CA LYS A 233 24.82 10.85 17.78
C LYS A 233 25.17 12.25 17.29
N GLU A 234 24.16 13.10 17.12
CA GLU A 234 24.38 14.55 16.99
C GLU A 234 24.72 15.19 18.34
N PRO A 235 25.59 16.21 18.38
CA PRO A 235 25.88 16.95 19.61
C PRO A 235 24.67 17.78 20.13
N ASP A 236 24.19 17.44 21.33
CA ASP A 236 23.59 18.32 22.36
C ASP A 236 22.54 19.41 21.96
N TYR A 237 21.69 19.17 20.97
CA TYR A 237 20.60 20.11 20.60
C TYR A 237 19.55 20.30 21.71
N LEU A 238 19.08 19.22 22.34
CA LEU A 238 18.07 19.31 23.42
C LEU A 238 18.59 20.10 24.62
N ARG A 239 19.88 19.97 24.91
CA ARG A 239 20.53 20.74 25.96
C ARG A 239 20.48 22.23 25.63
N THR A 240 20.83 22.64 24.41
CA THR A 240 20.82 24.06 24.00
C THR A 240 19.39 24.64 23.91
N PHE A 241 18.42 23.87 23.41
CA PHE A 241 17.05 24.35 23.16
C PHE A 241 16.19 24.39 24.44
N LEU A 242 16.26 23.36 25.30
CA LEU A 242 15.49 23.30 26.55
C LEU A 242 16.03 24.24 27.62
N THR A 243 17.33 24.56 27.57
CA THR A 243 17.97 25.42 28.57
C THR A 243 18.15 26.86 28.13
N GLY A 244 17.84 27.21 26.88
CA GLY A 244 18.20 28.52 26.31
C GLY A 244 19.70 28.85 26.41
N GLY A 245 20.56 27.84 26.55
CA GLY A 245 22.01 27.99 26.80
C GLY A 245 22.43 27.98 28.27
N ASN A 246 21.55 27.67 29.23
CA ASN A 246 21.84 27.73 30.68
C ASN A 246 21.93 26.32 31.33
N THR A 247 23.13 25.88 31.67
CA THR A 247 23.47 24.46 31.95
C THR A 247 23.01 23.88 33.31
N THR A 248 21.93 24.35 33.93
CA THR A 248 21.59 23.98 35.33
C THR A 248 20.21 23.32 35.55
N GLY A 249 19.39 23.13 34.51
CA GLY A 249 18.04 22.59 34.66
C GLY A 249 17.86 21.15 34.16
N SER A 250 18.38 20.15 34.87
CA SER A 250 17.78 18.81 34.81
C SER A 250 16.57 18.81 35.74
N ILE A 251 15.37 18.54 35.22
CA ILE A 251 14.23 18.23 36.08
C ILE A 251 14.50 16.84 36.64
N ASP A 252 15.00 16.77 37.88
CA ASP A 252 15.10 15.52 38.63
C ASP A 252 13.69 15.04 38.94
N ILE A 253 13.27 13.98 38.26
CA ILE A 253 11.95 13.37 38.44
C ILE A 253 11.80 12.80 39.86
N GLU A 254 12.91 12.49 40.53
CA GLU A 254 12.94 12.05 41.93
C GLU A 254 12.52 13.15 42.93
N ALA A 255 12.44 14.42 42.48
CA ALA A 255 12.02 15.56 43.29
C ALA A 255 10.57 16.02 43.03
N ILE A 256 9.82 15.34 42.16
CA ILE A 256 8.42 15.68 41.86
C ILE A 256 7.53 15.06 42.94
N GLU A 257 6.70 15.88 43.59
CA GLU A 257 5.72 15.37 44.58
C GLU A 257 4.67 14.49 43.89
N VAL A 258 4.18 13.45 44.59
CA VAL A 258 3.25 12.45 44.03
C VAL A 258 1.98 13.10 43.45
N ASP A 259 1.43 14.11 44.13
CA ASP A 259 0.23 14.83 43.67
C ASP A 259 0.48 15.59 42.35
N GLU A 260 1.70 16.10 42.15
CA GLU A 260 2.08 16.76 40.89
C GLU A 260 2.21 15.72 39.75
N LEU A 261 2.72 14.52 40.05
CA LEU A 261 2.83 13.45 39.06
C LEU A 261 1.44 12.97 38.59
N ASP A 262 0.49 12.75 39.51
CA ASP A 262 -0.87 12.34 39.17
C ASP A 262 -1.57 13.37 38.28
N GLU A 263 -1.39 14.66 38.56
CA GLU A 263 -1.91 15.73 37.71
C GLU A 263 -1.27 15.70 36.30
N ARG A 264 0.05 15.52 36.22
CA ARG A 264 0.77 15.41 34.93
C ARG A 264 0.29 14.21 34.12
N LEU A 265 0.10 13.05 34.74
CA LEU A 265 -0.39 11.84 34.09
C LEU A 265 -1.81 12.05 33.53
N GLU A 266 -2.70 12.65 34.31
CA GLU A 266 -4.07 12.95 33.88
C GLU A 266 -4.11 13.99 32.74
N ASN A 267 -3.28 15.03 32.82
CA ASN A 267 -3.13 16.01 31.74
C ASN A 267 -2.52 15.38 30.47
N GLY A 268 -1.59 14.45 30.63
CA GLY A 268 -1.02 13.65 29.55
C GLY A 268 -2.07 12.76 28.89
N ARG A 269 -2.88 12.05 29.68
CA ARG A 269 -4.00 11.21 29.21
C ARG A 269 -5.03 12.01 28.41
N ARG A 270 -5.37 13.22 28.87
CA ARG A 270 -6.27 14.16 28.14
C ARG A 270 -5.66 14.62 26.83
N SER A 271 -4.37 14.96 26.83
CA SER A 271 -3.64 15.37 25.63
C SER A 271 -3.60 14.23 24.62
N PHE A 272 -3.20 13.03 25.04
CA PHE A 272 -3.19 11.84 24.19
C PHE A 272 -4.55 11.56 23.52
N SER A 273 -5.63 11.73 24.28
CA SER A 273 -7.01 11.56 23.80
C SER A 273 -7.48 12.66 22.84
N THR A 274 -7.11 13.93 23.09
CA THR A 274 -7.55 15.08 22.29
C THR A 274 -6.74 15.27 21.01
N LEU A 275 -5.47 14.89 21.03
CA LEU A 275 -4.58 14.81 19.86
C LEU A 275 -4.84 13.55 19.03
N ARG A 276 -5.69 12.64 19.51
CA ARG A 276 -6.11 11.42 18.81
C ARG A 276 -4.93 10.53 18.42
N CYS A 277 -3.98 10.37 19.33
CA CYS A 277 -2.79 9.54 19.10
C CYS A 277 -3.16 8.11 18.66
N LEU A 278 -4.23 7.54 19.24
CA LEU A 278 -4.76 6.20 18.91
C LEU A 278 -5.30 6.06 17.48
N SER A 279 -5.57 7.15 16.76
CA SER A 279 -6.01 7.05 15.36
C SER A 279 -4.91 6.56 14.44
N CYS A 280 -3.64 6.82 14.79
CA CYS A 280 -2.49 6.35 14.02
C CYS A 280 -1.67 5.30 14.76
N HIS A 281 -1.51 5.45 16.08
CA HIS A 281 -0.70 4.56 16.90
C HIS A 281 -1.56 3.50 17.58
N GLN A 282 -1.00 2.30 17.70
CA GLN A 282 -1.50 1.34 18.69
C GLN A 282 -0.91 1.67 20.07
N LEU A 283 -1.67 1.37 21.12
CA LEU A 283 -1.24 1.34 22.51
C LEU A 283 -1.71 0.02 23.12
N ASN A 284 -0.76 -0.88 23.39
CA ASN A 284 -1.03 -2.21 23.93
C ASN A 284 -2.08 -2.97 23.10
N GLY A 285 -1.94 -2.93 21.77
CA GLY A 285 -2.81 -3.62 20.81
C GLY A 285 -4.14 -2.91 20.50
N ARG A 286 -4.36 -1.69 21.00
CA ARG A 286 -5.56 -0.88 20.70
C ARG A 286 -5.17 0.37 19.89
N GLY A 287 -5.86 0.64 18.78
CA GLY A 287 -5.64 1.84 17.97
C GLY A 287 -5.43 1.53 16.49
N GLY A 288 -4.91 2.50 15.74
CA GLY A 288 -4.56 2.37 14.33
C GLY A 288 -3.17 1.77 14.11
N ASP A 289 -2.93 1.17 12.94
CA ASP A 289 -1.67 0.53 12.54
C ASP A 289 -0.84 1.38 11.57
N LEU A 290 -1.22 2.65 11.36
CA LEU A 290 -0.53 3.58 10.47
C LEU A 290 0.82 4.04 11.03
N ALA A 291 0.99 4.04 12.35
CA ALA A 291 2.19 4.47 13.05
C ALA A 291 2.66 3.41 14.07
N PRO A 292 3.91 3.48 14.56
CA PRO A 292 4.47 2.46 15.44
C PRO A 292 3.66 2.29 16.73
N GLU A 293 3.57 1.04 17.20
CA GLU A 293 3.00 0.70 18.52
C GLU A 293 3.79 1.38 19.65
N LEU A 294 3.06 1.93 20.63
CA LEU A 294 3.63 2.73 21.73
C LEU A 294 3.74 1.97 23.05
N GLY A 295 3.11 0.80 23.18
CA GLY A 295 3.07 0.00 24.40
C GLY A 295 4.43 -0.47 24.92
N ARG A 296 5.46 -0.45 24.09
CA ARG A 296 6.85 -0.81 24.47
C ARG A 296 7.85 0.30 24.18
N ILE A 297 7.38 1.55 24.13
CA ILE A 297 8.18 2.68 23.65
C ILE A 297 9.40 2.96 24.54
N THR A 298 9.29 2.75 25.85
CA THR A 298 10.39 2.96 26.80
C THR A 298 11.52 1.94 26.64
N GLN A 299 11.22 0.75 26.10
CA GLN A 299 12.23 -0.25 25.77
C GLN A 299 13.12 0.25 24.62
N LYS A 300 12.52 0.94 23.64
CA LYS A 300 13.20 1.46 22.45
C LYS A 300 13.95 2.74 22.70
N THR A 301 13.35 3.69 23.41
CA THR A 301 13.85 5.07 23.48
C THR A 301 13.83 5.62 24.90
N ASN A 302 14.15 6.91 25.05
CA ASN A 302 14.28 7.58 26.33
C ASN A 302 13.42 8.85 26.37
N ARG A 303 13.19 9.38 27.58
CA ARG A 303 12.34 10.57 27.82
C ARG A 303 12.74 11.76 26.94
N ASN A 304 14.04 12.05 26.85
CA ASN A 304 14.55 13.21 26.13
C ASN A 304 14.27 13.11 24.63
N TRP A 305 14.45 11.92 24.04
CA TRP A 305 14.10 11.68 22.66
C TRP A 305 12.59 11.79 22.42
N LEU A 306 11.74 11.24 23.29
CA LEU A 306 10.28 11.34 23.13
C LEU A 306 9.82 12.80 23.14
N ARG A 307 10.35 13.59 24.09
CA ARG A 307 10.06 15.02 24.16
C ARG A 307 10.49 15.74 22.89
N SER A 308 11.67 15.47 22.37
CA SER A 308 12.17 16.14 21.15
C SER A 308 11.39 15.75 19.90
N TRP A 309 11.00 14.48 19.80
CA TRP A 309 10.25 13.95 18.66
C TRP A 309 8.82 14.51 18.63
N ILE A 310 8.11 14.48 19.75
CA ILE A 310 6.73 14.98 19.84
C ILE A 310 6.68 16.50 19.60
N LEU A 311 7.71 17.23 20.06
CA LEU A 311 7.77 18.68 19.88
C LEU A 311 7.91 19.08 18.41
N ASN A 312 8.76 18.40 17.63
CA ASN A 312 8.92 18.67 16.20
C ASN A 312 9.45 17.41 15.46
N PRO A 313 8.56 16.54 14.97
CA PRO A 313 8.97 15.29 14.34
C PRO A 313 9.65 15.51 12.98
N GLN A 314 9.22 16.53 12.21
CA GLN A 314 9.76 16.83 10.87
C GLN A 314 11.23 17.27 10.88
N ARG A 315 11.71 17.81 12.00
CA ARG A 315 13.13 18.11 12.20
C ARG A 315 13.99 16.83 12.15
N TRP A 316 13.49 15.75 12.72
CA TRP A 316 14.21 14.47 12.81
C TRP A 316 14.02 13.62 11.57
N ASP A 317 12.84 13.71 10.96
CA ASP A 317 12.51 13.04 9.71
C ASP A 317 11.58 13.93 8.89
N ASN A 318 12.13 14.61 7.88
CA ASN A 318 11.35 15.48 7.02
C ASN A 318 10.27 14.75 6.19
N ASN A 319 10.30 13.41 6.14
CA ASN A 319 9.32 12.59 5.44
C ASN A 319 8.33 11.90 6.41
N THR A 320 8.45 12.10 7.73
CA THR A 320 7.54 11.50 8.70
C THR A 320 6.10 11.90 8.45
N ILE A 321 5.18 10.93 8.51
CA ILE A 321 3.74 11.18 8.43
C ILE A 321 3.16 11.75 9.74
N MET A 322 3.94 11.75 10.82
CA MET A 322 3.51 12.32 12.10
C MET A 322 3.39 13.84 11.96
N PRO A 323 2.22 14.43 12.26
CA PRO A 323 2.00 15.86 12.11
C PRO A 323 2.64 16.66 13.25
N HIS A 324 2.89 17.95 13.01
CA HIS A 324 3.34 18.88 14.05
C HIS A 324 2.13 19.38 14.85
N PHE A 325 1.98 18.97 16.11
CA PHE A 325 0.82 19.33 16.94
C PHE A 325 0.90 20.72 17.58
N SER A 326 2.04 21.41 17.46
CA SER A 326 2.26 22.75 18.05
C SER A 326 1.96 22.79 19.55
N LEU A 327 2.44 21.75 20.27
CA LEU A 327 2.31 21.65 21.71
C LEU A 327 3.32 22.56 22.41
N THR A 328 2.92 23.06 23.58
CA THR A 328 3.84 23.69 24.52
C THR A 328 4.76 22.65 25.15
N THR A 329 5.87 23.11 25.72
CA THR A 329 6.80 22.24 26.44
C THR A 329 6.07 21.45 27.53
N ASP A 330 5.29 22.09 28.40
CA ASP A 330 4.59 21.38 29.49
C ASP A 330 3.60 20.31 28.99
N GLU A 331 2.85 20.58 27.92
CA GLU A 331 1.98 19.57 27.29
C GLU A 331 2.77 18.36 26.79
N VAL A 332 3.96 18.58 26.21
CA VAL A 332 4.85 17.49 25.79
C VAL A 332 5.37 16.70 27.00
N PHE A 333 5.74 17.38 28.09
CA PHE A 333 6.20 16.71 29.32
C PHE A 333 5.08 15.82 29.89
N ASN A 334 3.88 16.36 30.06
CA ASN A 334 2.72 15.61 30.56
C ASN A 334 2.41 14.39 29.68
N LEU A 335 2.44 14.57 28.35
CA LEU A 335 2.21 13.48 27.39
C LEU A 335 3.29 12.39 27.48
N VAL A 336 4.56 12.76 27.67
CA VAL A 336 5.67 11.81 27.77
C VAL A 336 5.62 11.02 29.07
N GLU A 337 5.30 11.64 30.21
CA GLU A 337 5.15 10.89 31.46
C GLU A 337 3.99 9.90 31.37
N TYR A 338 2.86 10.31 30.76
CA TYR A 338 1.75 9.39 30.49
C TYR A 338 2.16 8.19 29.62
N LEU A 339 2.95 8.42 28.56
CA LEU A 339 3.44 7.34 27.69
C LEU A 339 4.41 6.38 28.41
N ILE A 340 5.17 6.89 29.37
CA ILE A 340 6.10 6.08 30.15
C ILE A 340 5.35 5.21 31.14
N ASP A 341 4.33 5.77 31.80
CA ASP A 341 3.46 5.05 32.73
C ASP A 341 2.66 3.93 32.06
N GLU A 342 2.15 4.16 30.84
CA GLU A 342 1.39 3.16 30.09
C GLU A 342 2.26 2.12 29.35
N SER A 343 3.58 2.34 29.28
CA SER A 343 4.48 1.42 28.58
C SER A 343 4.75 0.17 29.43
N GLU A 344 4.65 -1.00 28.81
CA GLU A 344 5.00 -2.28 29.41
C GLU A 344 6.43 -2.27 29.94
N GLU A 345 6.61 -2.78 31.16
CA GLU A 345 7.93 -2.98 31.74
C GLU A 345 8.79 -3.92 30.89
N ASP A 346 10.09 -3.65 30.86
CA ASP A 346 11.07 -4.51 30.20
C ASP A 346 11.08 -5.90 30.86
N LEU A 347 10.44 -6.89 30.22
CA LEU A 347 10.51 -8.31 30.62
C LEU A 347 11.94 -8.87 30.53
N VAL A 348 12.84 -8.19 29.82
CA VAL A 348 14.24 -8.55 29.70
C VAL A 348 15.11 -7.54 30.43
N LYS A 349 15.19 -7.67 31.76
CA LYS A 349 16.41 -7.28 32.48
C LYS A 349 17.52 -8.18 31.97
N ILE A 350 18.15 -7.84 30.84
CA ILE A 350 19.46 -8.40 30.52
C ILE A 350 20.30 -7.95 31.70
N THR A 351 20.62 -8.88 32.59
CA THR A 351 21.72 -8.75 33.53
C THR A 351 22.87 -8.21 32.70
N GLU A 352 23.16 -6.93 32.85
CA GLU A 352 24.34 -6.34 32.25
C GLU A 352 25.48 -7.24 32.67
N VAL A 353 26.00 -8.03 31.73
CA VAL A 353 27.32 -8.60 31.89
C VAL A 353 28.21 -7.38 31.81
N ASN A 354 28.41 -6.79 32.99
CA ASN A 354 29.26 -5.66 33.27
C ASN A 354 30.71 -6.14 33.13
N GLN A 355 31.06 -6.66 31.96
CA GLN A 355 32.44 -6.84 31.57
C GLN A 355 32.93 -5.46 31.17
N GLN A 356 33.68 -4.84 32.07
CA GLN A 356 34.49 -3.66 31.77
C GLN A 356 35.35 -3.98 30.54
N ARG A 357 34.89 -3.56 29.36
CA ARG A 357 35.63 -3.70 28.11
C ARG A 357 36.71 -2.64 28.08
N SER A 358 37.90 -3.01 27.60
CA SER A 358 38.96 -2.03 27.42
C SER A 358 38.58 -1.01 26.33
N THR A 359 39.16 0.19 26.39
CA THR A 359 38.95 1.24 25.37
C THR A 359 39.43 0.80 23.99
N ALA A 360 40.44 -0.07 23.92
CA ALA A 360 40.93 -0.67 22.67
C ALA A 360 39.92 -1.66 22.08
N ASP A 361 39.28 -2.49 22.91
CA ASP A 361 38.26 -3.43 22.46
C ASP A 361 37.03 -2.73 21.90
N LEU A 362 36.62 -1.62 22.51
CA LEU A 362 35.51 -0.78 22.04
C LEU A 362 35.80 -0.15 20.68
N LYS A 363 36.98 0.49 20.50
CA LYS A 363 37.40 1.03 19.20
C LYS A 363 37.51 -0.04 18.11
N GLY A 364 38.05 -1.22 18.47
CA GLY A 364 38.08 -2.35 17.56
C GLY A 364 36.68 -2.85 17.17
N SER A 365 35.73 -2.83 18.12
CA SER A 365 34.34 -3.21 17.88
C SER A 365 33.61 -2.20 17.00
N GLU A 366 33.85 -0.90 17.18
CA GLU A 366 33.31 0.17 16.35
C GLU A 366 33.70 0.02 14.88
N ILE A 367 35.00 -0.17 14.59
CA ILE A 367 35.50 -0.33 13.22
C ILE A 367 34.89 -1.58 12.57
N ARG A 368 34.81 -2.69 13.32
CA ARG A 368 34.12 -3.91 12.85
C ARG A 368 32.65 -3.65 12.57
N GLY A 369 31.97 -2.93 13.46
CA GLY A 369 30.56 -2.54 13.30
C GLY A 369 30.31 -1.71 12.05
N ARG A 370 31.15 -0.68 11.82
CA ARG A 370 31.07 0.14 10.60
C ARG A 370 31.27 -0.69 9.32
N ASN A 371 32.27 -1.57 9.32
CA ASN A 371 32.51 -2.44 8.16
C ASN A 371 31.37 -3.42 7.93
N LEU A 372 30.79 -3.99 8.99
CA LEU A 372 29.60 -4.84 8.91
C LEU A 372 28.40 -4.07 8.35
N PHE A 373 28.18 -2.83 8.80
CA PHE A 373 27.08 -1.98 8.33
C PHE A 373 27.14 -1.74 6.82
N ILE A 374 28.34 -1.49 6.29
CA ILE A 374 28.55 -1.33 4.84
C ILE A 374 28.42 -2.67 4.11
N ASN A 375 29.11 -3.71 4.57
CA ASN A 375 29.21 -4.99 3.84
C ASN A 375 27.91 -5.80 3.88
N ARG A 376 27.04 -5.58 4.88
CA ARG A 376 25.68 -6.15 4.93
C ARG A 376 24.66 -5.34 4.12
N GLY A 377 25.07 -4.21 3.54
CA GLY A 377 24.22 -3.41 2.68
C GLY A 377 23.17 -2.58 3.43
N CYS A 378 23.40 -2.23 4.70
CA CYS A 378 22.45 -1.46 5.50
C CYS A 378 22.13 -0.10 4.87
N LEU A 379 23.11 0.52 4.18
CA LEU A 379 22.98 1.79 3.46
C LEU A 379 22.05 1.74 2.24
N ASN A 380 21.64 0.56 1.79
CA ASN A 380 20.70 0.43 0.69
C ASN A 380 19.27 0.83 1.07
N CYS A 381 18.97 0.72 2.36
CA CYS A 381 17.71 1.10 2.97
C CYS A 381 17.90 2.33 3.86
N HIS A 382 18.92 2.34 4.74
CA HIS A 382 19.15 3.40 5.70
C HIS A 382 20.02 4.52 5.15
N ARG A 383 19.67 5.76 5.51
CA ARG A 383 20.52 6.93 5.30
C ARG A 383 21.41 7.15 6.51
N MET A 384 22.63 7.62 6.29
CA MET A 384 23.55 8.01 7.34
C MET A 384 24.45 9.13 6.82
N GLN A 385 24.48 10.26 7.53
CA GLN A 385 25.25 11.44 7.14
C GLN A 385 26.74 11.10 7.02
N GLY A 386 27.36 11.55 5.94
CA GLY A 386 28.79 11.36 5.69
C GLY A 386 29.19 9.96 5.21
N ILE A 387 28.23 9.07 4.88
CA ILE A 387 28.53 7.78 4.26
C ILE A 387 27.72 7.64 2.97
N GLU A 388 28.42 7.51 1.84
CA GLU A 388 27.77 7.30 0.55
C GLU A 388 27.24 5.87 0.42
N LYS A 389 26.06 5.75 -0.21
CA LYS A 389 25.46 4.47 -0.54
C LYS A 389 26.36 3.76 -1.57
N SER A 390 26.75 2.53 -1.26
CA SER A 390 27.37 1.64 -2.24
C SER A 390 26.35 1.25 -3.33
N GLY A 391 26.81 1.05 -4.56
CA GLY A 391 25.95 0.68 -5.69
C GLY A 391 25.22 -0.66 -5.51
N ASN A 392 24.52 -1.12 -6.54
CA ASN A 392 23.68 -2.33 -6.49
C ASN A 392 24.40 -3.54 -5.84
N PHE A 393 23.84 -4.08 -4.76
CA PHE A 393 24.37 -5.23 -4.01
C PHE A 393 23.96 -6.58 -4.59
N ALA A 394 22.97 -6.60 -5.48
CA ALA A 394 22.40 -7.83 -6.02
C ALA A 394 22.18 -7.76 -7.53
N SER A 395 21.93 -8.93 -8.11
CA SER A 395 21.63 -9.07 -9.55
C SER A 395 20.37 -8.30 -9.93
N SER A 396 20.35 -7.76 -11.15
CA SER A 396 19.14 -7.16 -11.72
C SER A 396 18.01 -8.18 -11.82
N LEU A 397 16.81 -7.74 -11.46
CA LEU A 397 15.56 -8.48 -11.60
C LEU A 397 14.63 -7.84 -12.67
N ALA A 398 15.06 -6.74 -13.29
CA ALA A 398 14.28 -6.01 -14.28
C ALA A 398 13.90 -6.85 -15.52
N ASN A 399 14.65 -7.92 -15.79
CA ASN A 399 14.42 -8.85 -16.90
C ASN A 399 14.13 -10.29 -16.44
N MET A 400 13.66 -10.50 -15.20
CA MET A 400 13.44 -11.84 -14.63
C MET A 400 12.51 -12.72 -15.51
N ALA A 401 11.49 -12.12 -16.13
CA ALA A 401 10.60 -12.80 -17.06
C ALA A 401 11.32 -13.32 -18.32
N ASP A 402 12.40 -12.64 -18.73
CA ASP A 402 13.12 -12.90 -19.98
C ASP A 402 14.35 -13.80 -19.83
N LEU A 403 14.82 -14.01 -18.59
CA LEU A 403 16.02 -14.79 -18.28
C LEU A 403 15.84 -16.27 -18.64
N GLU A 404 16.82 -16.88 -19.28
CA GLU A 404 16.80 -18.33 -19.50
C GLU A 404 17.13 -19.09 -18.20
N ILE A 405 16.56 -20.30 -18.04
CA ILE A 405 16.69 -21.08 -16.78
C ILE A 405 18.15 -21.43 -16.48
N ASP A 406 18.97 -21.67 -17.50
CA ASP A 406 20.40 -21.97 -17.40
C ASP A 406 21.24 -20.79 -16.86
N ARG A 407 20.74 -19.56 -16.98
CA ARG A 407 21.37 -18.36 -16.40
C ARG A 407 21.06 -18.17 -14.92
N LEU A 408 20.18 -18.99 -14.35
CA LEU A 408 19.85 -18.92 -12.93
C LEU A 408 20.86 -19.73 -12.10
N GLY A 409 21.45 -19.08 -11.10
CA GLY A 409 22.40 -19.71 -10.18
C GLY A 409 21.70 -20.58 -9.14
N PHE A 410 21.44 -21.85 -9.46
CA PHE A 410 20.83 -22.82 -8.52
C PHE A 410 21.78 -23.26 -7.38
N GLY A 411 23.09 -23.06 -7.53
CA GLY A 411 24.08 -23.35 -6.48
C GLY A 411 23.97 -24.79 -5.95
N ASP A 412 23.95 -24.93 -4.62
CA ASP A 412 23.85 -26.22 -3.91
C ASP A 412 22.40 -26.75 -3.78
N SER A 413 21.42 -26.05 -4.36
CA SER A 413 20.00 -26.35 -4.18
C SER A 413 19.56 -27.60 -4.95
N THR A 414 18.66 -28.38 -4.37
CA THR A 414 18.04 -29.57 -4.96
C THR A 414 16.63 -29.34 -5.50
N ILE A 415 16.16 -28.08 -5.53
CA ILE A 415 14.82 -27.72 -6.02
C ILE A 415 14.64 -28.02 -7.52
N PRO A 416 13.38 -28.16 -8.00
CA PRO A 416 13.12 -28.26 -9.43
C PRO A 416 13.69 -27.05 -10.19
N LYS A 417 14.31 -27.33 -11.35
CA LYS A 417 14.98 -26.30 -12.17
C LYS A 417 13.99 -25.53 -13.04
N ASN A 418 13.23 -24.64 -12.42
CA ASN A 418 12.36 -23.69 -13.10
C ASN A 418 12.35 -22.33 -12.38
N LYS A 419 11.84 -21.29 -13.06
CA LYS A 419 11.82 -19.92 -12.51
C LYS A 419 10.95 -19.76 -11.27
N TYR A 420 9.82 -20.46 -11.23
CA TYR A 420 8.87 -20.34 -10.13
C TYR A 420 9.51 -20.82 -8.83
N ASP A 421 10.02 -22.06 -8.81
CA ASP A 421 10.70 -22.62 -7.64
C ASP A 421 11.97 -21.83 -7.28
N PHE A 422 12.69 -21.33 -8.29
CA PHE A 422 13.85 -20.46 -8.04
C PHE A 422 13.47 -19.19 -7.27
N ILE A 423 12.44 -18.46 -7.72
CA ILE A 423 12.02 -17.21 -7.08
C ILE A 423 11.40 -17.48 -5.70
N THR A 424 10.47 -18.44 -5.58
CA THR A 424 9.80 -18.72 -4.31
C THR A 424 10.80 -19.17 -3.25
N THR A 425 11.76 -20.06 -3.59
CA THR A 425 12.79 -20.49 -2.63
C THR A 425 13.75 -19.36 -2.29
N LYS A 426 14.09 -18.43 -3.20
CA LYS A 426 14.91 -17.25 -2.87
C LYS A 426 14.21 -16.32 -1.87
N LEU A 427 12.90 -16.10 -2.04
CA LEU A 427 12.08 -15.28 -1.13
C LEU A 427 11.88 -15.97 0.24
N GLN A 428 11.76 -17.29 0.26
CA GLN A 428 11.59 -18.08 1.49
C GLN A 428 12.90 -18.23 2.27
N ASN A 429 13.95 -18.74 1.62
CA ASN A 429 15.24 -18.98 2.23
C ASN A 429 16.37 -19.00 1.18
N SER A 430 16.97 -17.82 0.98
CA SER A 430 18.05 -17.63 0.03
C SER A 430 19.27 -18.54 0.30
N LYS A 431 19.50 -18.94 1.57
CA LYS A 431 20.68 -19.71 2.00
C LYS A 431 20.72 -21.13 1.44
N LEU A 432 19.61 -21.67 0.97
CA LEU A 432 19.56 -22.97 0.28
C LEU A 432 20.39 -23.01 -1.01
N PHE A 433 20.67 -21.85 -1.61
CA PHE A 433 21.50 -21.73 -2.79
C PHE A 433 22.98 -21.50 -2.47
N GLY A 434 23.33 -21.23 -1.21
CA GLY A 434 24.70 -20.98 -0.78
C GLY A 434 24.76 -20.20 0.53
N LYS A 435 25.72 -20.58 1.40
CA LYS A 435 25.86 -20.01 2.76
C LYS A 435 26.24 -18.53 2.77
N ASN A 436 26.99 -18.08 1.75
CA ASN A 436 27.57 -16.73 1.67
C ASN A 436 26.64 -15.68 1.04
N LEU A 437 25.40 -16.03 0.69
CA LEU A 437 24.45 -15.09 0.10
C LEU A 437 24.03 -14.01 1.11
N ILE A 438 23.95 -12.76 0.67
CA ILE A 438 23.70 -11.60 1.57
C ILE A 438 22.20 -11.31 1.73
N MET A 439 21.35 -11.85 0.83
CA MET A 439 19.90 -11.64 0.87
C MET A 439 19.32 -12.06 2.24
N PRO A 440 18.72 -11.12 2.99
CA PRO A 440 18.24 -11.37 4.35
C PRO A 440 16.94 -12.19 4.36
N PHE A 441 16.51 -12.61 5.54
CA PHE A 441 15.28 -13.35 5.76
C PHE A 441 14.12 -12.37 6.09
N TYR A 442 13.06 -12.42 5.28
CA TYR A 442 11.95 -11.45 5.34
C TYR A 442 10.72 -11.97 6.10
N ASP A 443 10.71 -13.23 6.55
CA ASP A 443 9.59 -13.88 7.23
C ASP A 443 8.22 -13.72 6.51
N LEU A 444 8.25 -13.85 5.18
CA LEU A 444 7.07 -13.64 4.33
C LEU A 444 6.09 -14.80 4.45
N LYS A 445 4.79 -14.48 4.44
CA LYS A 445 3.71 -15.47 4.34
C LYS A 445 3.72 -16.12 2.95
N THR A 446 3.21 -17.35 2.87
CA THR A 446 3.13 -18.09 1.59
C THR A 446 2.37 -17.32 0.51
N GLU A 447 1.31 -16.60 0.88
CA GLU A 447 0.55 -15.76 -0.04
C GLU A 447 1.39 -14.59 -0.59
N GLU A 448 2.12 -13.89 0.28
CA GLU A 448 3.00 -12.77 -0.09
C GLU A 448 4.11 -13.24 -1.04
N ILE A 449 4.69 -14.41 -0.77
CA ILE A 449 5.68 -15.03 -1.66
C ILE A 449 5.09 -15.31 -3.04
N GLY A 450 3.86 -15.83 -3.11
CA GLY A 450 3.17 -16.08 -4.38
C GLY A 450 2.91 -14.79 -5.16
N GLN A 451 2.42 -13.75 -4.48
CA GLN A 451 2.17 -12.42 -5.05
C GLN A 451 3.46 -11.77 -5.59
N MET A 452 4.54 -11.76 -4.80
CA MET A 452 5.84 -11.23 -5.22
C MET A 452 6.44 -12.05 -6.37
N THR A 453 6.32 -13.38 -6.32
CA THR A 453 6.79 -14.27 -7.40
C THR A 453 6.09 -13.93 -8.70
N MET A 454 4.77 -13.78 -8.68
CA MET A 454 3.97 -13.37 -9.84
C MET A 454 4.44 -12.01 -10.38
N ALA A 455 4.66 -11.02 -9.51
CA ALA A 455 5.14 -9.70 -9.92
C ALA A 455 6.54 -9.74 -10.56
N LEU A 456 7.46 -10.54 -10.02
CA LEU A 456 8.79 -10.73 -10.59
C LEU A 456 8.75 -11.49 -11.92
N MET A 457 7.86 -12.48 -12.08
CA MET A 457 7.64 -13.19 -13.33
C MET A 457 7.05 -12.30 -14.44
N GLY A 458 6.55 -11.10 -14.09
CA GLY A 458 6.11 -10.07 -15.02
C GLY A 458 7.20 -9.08 -15.45
N LYS A 459 8.40 -9.07 -14.85
CA LYS A 459 9.45 -8.09 -15.17
C LYS A 459 10.17 -8.45 -16.48
N SER A 460 9.80 -7.78 -17.56
CA SER A 460 10.35 -7.98 -18.90
C SER A 460 10.90 -6.68 -19.48
N GLN A 461 12.04 -6.79 -20.17
CA GLN A 461 12.63 -5.73 -20.99
C GLN A 461 12.50 -6.03 -22.50
N LYS A 462 12.10 -7.25 -22.89
CA LYS A 462 11.92 -7.64 -24.29
C LYS A 462 10.65 -7.05 -24.95
N ILE A 463 9.69 -6.52 -24.17
CA ILE A 463 8.47 -5.92 -24.73
C ILE A 463 8.79 -4.59 -25.41
N PRO A 464 8.43 -4.40 -26.71
CA PRO A 464 8.60 -3.13 -27.41
C PRO A 464 7.82 -1.99 -26.77
N GLU A 465 8.40 -0.78 -26.81
CA GLU A 465 7.85 0.42 -26.17
C GLU A 465 6.39 0.72 -26.54
N LYS A 466 5.98 0.45 -27.79
CA LYS A 466 4.59 0.68 -28.25
C LYS A 466 3.53 -0.18 -27.54
N TYR A 467 3.93 -1.28 -26.92
CA TYR A 467 3.04 -2.13 -26.12
C TYR A 467 3.15 -1.84 -24.62
N ARG A 468 4.13 -1.03 -24.20
CA ARG A 468 4.29 -0.66 -22.80
C ARG A 468 3.27 0.42 -22.45
N VAL A 469 2.55 0.22 -21.35
CA VAL A 469 1.66 1.22 -20.80
C VAL A 469 2.49 2.15 -19.94
N LYS A 470 2.52 3.44 -20.31
CA LYS A 470 3.21 4.45 -19.52
C LYS A 470 2.41 4.75 -18.25
N PRO A 471 3.08 4.94 -17.10
CA PRO A 471 2.46 5.46 -15.90
C PRO A 471 1.64 6.70 -16.19
N LYS A 472 0.39 6.72 -15.75
CA LYS A 472 -0.38 7.97 -15.75
C LYS A 472 0.26 8.82 -14.66
N ILE A 473 1.03 9.83 -15.07
CA ILE A 473 1.48 10.87 -14.15
C ILE A 473 0.21 11.58 -13.68
N LYS A 474 -0.29 11.21 -12.50
CA LYS A 474 -1.39 11.92 -11.88
C LYS A 474 -0.89 13.32 -11.59
N ASP A 475 -1.56 14.30 -12.19
CA ASP A 475 -1.23 15.71 -12.04
C ASP A 475 -1.70 16.21 -10.67
N HIS A 476 -0.88 15.90 -9.66
CA HIS A 476 -1.15 16.24 -8.27
C HIS A 476 -0.76 17.70 -8.03
N HIS A 477 -1.60 18.64 -8.46
CA HIS A 477 -1.49 20.05 -8.07
C HIS A 477 -1.75 20.22 -6.58
N LEU A 478 -0.76 19.87 -5.75
CA LEU A 478 -0.74 20.14 -4.33
C LEU A 478 -0.57 21.64 -4.07
N PRO A 479 -1.12 22.17 -2.97
CA PRO A 479 -0.91 23.57 -2.60
C PRO A 479 0.59 23.88 -2.49
N GLN A 480 0.98 25.05 -3.00
CA GLN A 480 2.34 25.59 -2.93
C GLN A 480 2.37 26.83 -2.02
N GLY A 481 3.58 27.31 -1.72
CA GLY A 481 3.78 28.50 -0.88
C GLY A 481 3.27 28.29 0.56
N PRO A 482 2.79 29.36 1.23
CA PRO A 482 2.41 29.28 2.65
C PRO A 482 1.35 28.23 2.97
N VAL A 483 0.41 27.95 2.05
CA VAL A 483 -0.59 26.89 2.25
C VAL A 483 0.06 25.51 2.14
N GLY A 484 0.94 25.32 1.16
CA GLY A 484 1.70 24.08 0.98
C GLY A 484 2.54 23.76 2.21
N GLU A 485 3.22 24.77 2.76
CA GLU A 485 4.00 24.64 4.00
C GLU A 485 3.13 24.19 5.19
N LEU A 486 1.88 24.66 5.30
CA LEU A 486 0.95 24.20 6.34
C LEU A 486 0.43 22.78 6.08
N PHE A 487 0.15 22.43 4.81
CA PHE A 487 -0.20 21.06 4.42
C PHE A 487 0.91 20.08 4.80
N ASP A 488 2.16 20.47 4.62
CA ASP A 488 3.33 19.67 5.00
C ASP A 488 3.58 19.66 6.50
N LYS A 489 3.52 20.81 7.18
CA LYS A 489 3.69 20.92 8.64
C LYS A 489 2.69 20.07 9.41
N TYR A 490 1.41 20.12 9.03
CA TYR A 490 0.34 19.36 9.68
C TYR A 490 0.03 18.03 9.00
N ARG A 491 0.80 17.66 7.96
CA ARG A 491 0.63 16.42 7.20
C ARG A 491 -0.82 16.18 6.79
N CYS A 492 -1.49 17.20 6.24
CA CYS A 492 -2.91 17.09 5.93
C CYS A 492 -3.23 15.87 5.05
N LEU A 493 -2.34 15.53 4.11
CA LEU A 493 -2.48 14.39 3.21
C LEU A 493 -2.22 13.02 3.85
N SER A 494 -1.66 12.95 5.07
CA SER A 494 -1.55 11.68 5.80
C SER A 494 -2.89 11.18 6.28
N CYS A 495 -3.87 12.09 6.43
CA CYS A 495 -5.23 11.78 6.82
C CYS A 495 -6.24 12.02 5.70
N HIS A 496 -6.07 13.09 4.91
CA HIS A 496 -7.06 13.55 3.96
C HIS A 496 -6.66 13.26 2.51
N LYS A 497 -7.65 12.90 1.70
CA LYS A 497 -7.52 12.89 0.26
C LYS A 497 -7.77 14.28 -0.33
N VAL A 498 -6.96 14.69 -1.28
CA VAL A 498 -7.16 15.87 -2.14
C VAL A 498 -6.76 15.50 -3.56
N ARG A 499 -7.72 15.54 -4.49
CA ARG A 499 -7.51 15.24 -5.92
C ARG A 499 -6.76 13.92 -6.13
N GLU A 500 -7.25 12.86 -5.47
CA GLU A 500 -6.67 11.51 -5.48
C GLU A 500 -5.29 11.35 -4.80
N VAL A 501 -4.79 12.40 -4.13
CA VAL A 501 -3.56 12.36 -3.31
C VAL A 501 -3.91 12.23 -1.84
N GLY A 502 -3.16 11.42 -1.11
CA GLY A 502 -3.27 11.30 0.35
C GLY A 502 -3.97 10.02 0.77
N SER A 503 -4.47 9.99 2.00
CA SER A 503 -5.15 8.82 2.58
C SER A 503 -6.65 9.03 2.75
N ASP A 504 -7.35 7.93 3.07
CA ASP A 504 -8.80 7.90 3.31
C ASP A 504 -9.14 7.79 4.81
N LEU A 505 -8.20 8.12 5.71
CA LEU A 505 -8.45 8.10 7.17
C LEU A 505 -9.45 9.20 7.57
N GLY A 506 -9.34 10.37 6.94
CA GLY A 506 -10.24 11.50 7.05
C GLY A 506 -11.07 11.68 5.77
N PRO A 507 -12.05 12.60 5.78
CA PRO A 507 -12.87 12.87 4.60
C PRO A 507 -12.05 13.43 3.44
N ASP A 508 -12.47 13.11 2.21
CA ASP A 508 -11.95 13.71 0.99
C ASP A 508 -12.28 15.22 0.94
N LEU A 509 -11.21 16.03 0.92
CA LEU A 509 -11.27 17.48 0.94
C LEU A 509 -11.39 18.10 -0.45
N THR A 510 -11.31 17.34 -1.54
CA THR A 510 -11.29 17.82 -2.93
C THR A 510 -12.39 18.84 -3.25
N ALA A 511 -13.57 18.65 -2.66
CA ALA A 511 -14.74 19.51 -2.86
C ALA A 511 -15.19 20.23 -1.57
N GLU A 512 -14.37 20.24 -0.51
CA GLU A 512 -14.83 20.70 0.81
C GLU A 512 -15.26 22.17 0.84
N GLY A 513 -14.59 23.04 0.07
CA GLY A 513 -14.95 24.45 -0.05
C GLY A 513 -16.32 24.70 -0.68
N SER A 514 -16.91 23.68 -1.31
CA SER A 514 -18.29 23.72 -1.78
C SER A 514 -19.32 23.31 -0.73
N LYS A 515 -18.90 22.56 0.30
CA LYS A 515 -19.80 21.94 1.28
C LYS A 515 -20.03 22.83 2.50
N VAL A 516 -18.96 23.42 3.03
CA VAL A 516 -18.97 24.07 4.34
C VAL A 516 -18.85 25.59 4.24
N GLN A 517 -19.28 26.29 5.30
CA GLN A 517 -19.14 27.73 5.42
C GLN A 517 -17.76 28.11 5.96
N LEU A 518 -17.16 29.15 5.39
CA LEU A 518 -15.82 29.63 5.73
C LEU A 518 -15.61 29.90 7.23
N ASN A 519 -16.56 30.59 7.88
CA ASN A 519 -16.46 30.93 9.30
C ASN A 519 -16.53 29.70 10.21
N TRP A 520 -17.33 28.71 9.84
CA TRP A 520 -17.37 27.44 10.55
C TRP A 520 -16.06 26.68 10.35
N LEU A 521 -15.53 26.62 9.12
CA LEU A 521 -14.29 25.93 8.83
C LEU A 521 -13.12 26.51 9.63
N ARG A 522 -12.98 27.85 9.67
CA ARG A 522 -12.00 28.54 10.54
C ARG A 522 -12.14 28.13 12.01
N SER A 523 -13.36 28.14 12.53
CA SER A 523 -13.60 27.80 13.94
C SER A 523 -13.31 26.31 14.23
N PHE A 524 -13.67 25.44 13.29
CA PHE A 524 -13.46 23.99 13.38
C PHE A 524 -11.98 23.61 13.33
N LEU A 525 -11.19 24.23 12.44
CA LEU A 525 -9.75 23.99 12.35
C LEU A 525 -9.02 24.35 13.66
N LYS A 526 -9.46 25.40 14.36
CA LYS A 526 -8.89 25.81 15.65
C LYS A 526 -9.28 24.88 16.80
N LYS A 527 -10.55 24.46 16.84
CA LYS A 527 -11.09 23.63 17.92
C LYS A 527 -12.02 22.55 17.34
N PRO A 528 -11.46 21.47 16.79
CA PRO A 528 -12.25 20.41 16.21
C PRO A 528 -13.06 19.69 17.28
N TYR A 529 -14.26 19.26 16.90
CA TYR A 529 -15.17 18.49 17.75
C TYR A 529 -15.80 17.35 16.96
N ALA A 530 -16.47 16.43 17.67
CA ALA A 530 -17.10 15.28 17.04
C ALA A 530 -18.33 15.70 16.23
N ILE A 531 -18.27 15.55 14.90
CA ILE A 531 -19.42 15.75 14.01
C ILE A 531 -20.31 14.49 13.98
N ARG A 532 -19.68 13.31 14.03
CA ARG A 532 -20.34 12.00 14.07
C ARG A 532 -19.93 11.29 15.37
N PRO A 533 -20.81 11.20 16.38
CA PRO A 533 -20.44 10.69 17.71
C PRO A 533 -19.91 9.25 17.74
N TYR A 534 -20.28 8.41 16.78
CA TYR A 534 -19.84 7.00 16.70
C TYR A 534 -18.49 6.79 16.00
N LEU A 535 -17.97 7.78 15.27
CA LEU A 535 -16.67 7.63 14.61
C LEU A 535 -15.54 7.75 15.64
N THR A 536 -14.64 6.79 15.58
CA THR A 536 -13.37 6.72 16.33
C THR A 536 -12.35 7.69 15.75
N GLU A 537 -12.30 7.81 14.42
CA GLU A 537 -11.41 8.70 13.68
C GLU A 537 -11.99 10.12 13.67
N ARG A 538 -11.23 11.06 14.24
CA ARG A 538 -11.65 12.47 14.39
C ARG A 538 -10.48 13.38 14.07
N MET A 539 -10.80 14.58 13.60
CA MET A 539 -9.78 15.60 13.36
C MET A 539 -9.04 15.93 14.68
N PRO A 540 -7.70 15.79 14.73
CA PRO A 540 -6.89 16.13 15.90
C PRO A 540 -6.85 17.62 16.18
N ARG A 541 -6.59 17.98 17.44
CA ARG A 541 -6.28 19.36 17.82
C ARG A 541 -4.82 19.69 17.52
N PHE A 542 -4.56 20.42 16.45
CA PHE A 542 -3.22 20.81 16.01
C PHE A 542 -2.73 22.16 16.55
N ASN A 543 -3.51 22.80 17.44
CA ASN A 543 -3.21 24.12 18.01
C ASN A 543 -2.83 25.18 16.96
N LEU A 544 -3.61 25.27 15.87
CA LEU A 544 -3.40 26.28 14.83
C LEU A 544 -3.57 27.69 15.40
N SER A 545 -2.69 28.59 14.99
CA SER A 545 -2.89 30.02 15.17
C SER A 545 -4.07 30.54 14.32
N GLU A 546 -4.56 31.74 14.65
CA GLU A 546 -5.61 32.41 13.87
C GLU A 546 -5.22 32.54 12.39
N THR A 547 -3.98 32.94 12.13
CA THR A 547 -3.46 33.16 10.77
C THR A 547 -3.36 31.86 9.97
N GLU A 548 -2.87 30.78 10.59
CA GLU A 548 -2.79 29.47 9.94
C GLU A 548 -4.19 28.91 9.62
N SER A 549 -5.11 29.01 10.58
CA SER A 549 -6.50 28.59 10.41
C SER A 549 -7.20 29.38 9.31
N ASP A 550 -7.02 30.71 9.29
CA ASP A 550 -7.60 31.57 8.26
C ASP A 550 -7.05 31.24 6.88
N LEU A 551 -5.74 31.05 6.76
CA LEU A 551 -5.09 30.73 5.49
C LEU A 551 -5.59 29.39 4.93
N LEU A 552 -5.61 28.34 5.74
CA LEU A 552 -6.12 27.02 5.35
C LEU A 552 -7.61 27.08 4.98
N ALA A 553 -8.44 27.72 5.81
CA ALA A 553 -9.87 27.80 5.55
C ALA A 553 -10.19 28.60 4.27
N ASN A 554 -9.46 29.68 4.01
CA ASN A 554 -9.60 30.45 2.77
C ASN A 554 -9.18 29.63 1.55
N TYR A 555 -8.04 28.92 1.64
CA TYR A 555 -7.60 28.04 0.55
C TYR A 555 -8.62 26.95 0.26
N ILE A 556 -9.06 26.21 1.29
CA ILE A 556 -10.07 25.14 1.12
C ILE A 556 -11.34 25.71 0.50
N SER A 557 -11.83 26.85 1.00
CA SER A 557 -13.06 27.48 0.51
C SER A 557 -12.98 27.96 -0.94
N LEU A 558 -11.80 28.37 -1.42
CA LEU A 558 -11.62 28.95 -2.75
C LEU A 558 -11.13 27.91 -3.78
N ALA A 559 -10.16 27.08 -3.41
CA ALA A 559 -9.44 26.19 -4.33
C ALA A 559 -9.98 24.75 -4.36
N LEU A 560 -10.63 24.29 -3.27
CA LEU A 560 -11.16 22.92 -3.16
C LEU A 560 -12.67 22.91 -3.38
N ARG A 561 -13.09 23.34 -4.57
CA ARG A 561 -14.50 23.40 -4.97
C ARG A 561 -14.79 22.36 -6.05
N ASP A 562 -16.00 21.82 -6.04
CA ASP A 562 -16.44 20.91 -7.08
C ASP A 562 -16.84 21.70 -8.33
N GLU A 563 -16.01 21.61 -9.38
CA GLU A 563 -16.26 22.22 -10.69
C GLU A 563 -17.38 21.51 -11.46
N LYS A 564 -17.71 20.25 -11.10
CA LYS A 564 -18.80 19.50 -11.75
C LYS A 564 -20.17 19.94 -11.25
N ILE A 565 -20.23 20.70 -10.16
CA ILE A 565 -21.48 21.27 -9.65
C ILE A 565 -21.70 22.64 -10.27
N ASP A 566 -22.70 22.74 -11.15
CA ASP A 566 -23.18 24.04 -11.58
C ASP A 566 -24.04 24.69 -10.49
N TRP A 567 -23.36 25.43 -9.61
CA TRP A 567 -23.99 26.15 -8.50
C TRP A 567 -25.04 27.18 -8.93
N HIS A 568 -25.09 27.59 -10.21
CA HIS A 568 -26.08 28.53 -10.73
C HIS A 568 -27.41 27.85 -11.05
N GLN A 569 -27.40 26.54 -11.31
CA GLN A 569 -28.60 25.79 -11.68
C GLN A 569 -29.36 25.21 -10.48
N ILE A 570 -28.76 25.16 -9.28
CA ILE A 570 -29.44 24.66 -8.07
C ILE A 570 -30.56 25.64 -7.69
N PRO A 571 -31.85 25.24 -7.71
CA PRO A 571 -32.97 26.12 -7.42
C PRO A 571 -32.97 26.62 -5.97
N ASP A 572 -32.51 27.85 -5.76
CA ASP A 572 -32.47 28.49 -4.46
C ASP A 572 -33.72 29.36 -4.24
N LYS A 573 -34.79 28.74 -3.73
CA LYS A 573 -36.05 29.43 -3.39
C LYS A 573 -36.19 29.60 -1.88
N LYS A 574 -36.86 30.66 -1.44
CA LYS A 574 -37.17 30.83 -0.02
C LYS A 574 -38.11 29.71 0.45
N GLY A 575 -37.67 28.90 1.40
CA GLY A 575 -38.49 27.86 2.04
C GLY A 575 -39.26 28.37 3.26
N ASN A 576 -40.29 27.61 3.65
CA ASN A 576 -41.06 27.78 4.86
C ASN A 576 -40.51 26.89 5.99
N ILE A 577 -40.02 27.52 7.07
CA ILE A 577 -39.37 26.87 8.21
C ILE A 577 -40.32 25.90 8.92
N SER A 578 -41.58 26.28 9.14
CA SER A 578 -42.55 25.46 9.86
C SER A 578 -42.88 24.19 9.07
N ILE A 579 -43.04 24.31 7.76
CA ILE A 579 -43.25 23.16 6.87
C ILE A 579 -41.99 22.28 6.86
N GLY A 580 -40.80 22.89 6.74
CA GLY A 580 -39.53 22.16 6.78
C GLY A 580 -39.33 21.34 8.04
N LYS A 581 -39.73 21.90 9.19
CA LYS A 581 -39.71 21.21 10.48
C LYS A 581 -40.65 20.01 10.50
N ALA A 582 -41.88 20.16 10.01
CA ALA A 582 -42.84 19.06 9.91
C ALA A 582 -42.35 17.97 8.95
N LEU A 583 -41.78 18.34 7.80
CA LEU A 583 -41.19 17.38 6.86
C LEU A 583 -40.04 16.59 7.50
N TYR A 584 -39.17 17.27 8.26
CA TYR A 584 -38.05 16.65 8.95
C TYR A 584 -38.53 15.67 10.04
N PHE A 585 -39.42 16.10 10.94
CA PHE A 585 -39.81 15.29 12.10
C PHE A 585 -40.91 14.26 11.83
N GLU A 586 -41.83 14.55 10.92
CA GLU A 586 -43.08 13.78 10.78
C GLU A 586 -43.10 12.98 9.49
N LYS A 587 -42.87 13.62 8.33
CA LYS A 587 -43.02 12.94 7.02
C LYS A 587 -41.85 12.02 6.68
N TYR A 588 -40.62 12.55 6.71
CA TYR A 588 -39.42 11.80 6.33
C TYR A 588 -38.70 11.21 7.54
N THR A 589 -39.06 11.62 8.75
CA THR A 589 -38.50 11.12 10.01
C THR A 589 -36.98 11.15 10.05
N CYS A 590 -36.37 12.24 9.54
CA CYS A 590 -34.93 12.41 9.43
C CYS A 590 -34.22 12.25 10.80
N GLN A 591 -34.93 12.54 11.89
CA GLN A 591 -34.46 12.33 13.26
C GLN A 591 -34.19 10.87 13.62
N SER A 592 -34.69 9.89 12.86
CA SER A 592 -34.38 8.47 13.07
C SER A 592 -32.90 8.17 12.86
N CYS A 593 -32.23 8.96 12.01
CA CYS A 593 -30.79 8.84 11.76
C CYS A 593 -30.00 10.03 12.33
N HIS A 594 -30.54 11.24 12.28
CA HIS A 594 -29.85 12.46 12.71
C HIS A 594 -30.29 12.93 14.09
N SER A 595 -29.35 13.43 14.90
CA SER A 595 -29.67 14.01 16.20
C SER A 595 -29.76 15.53 16.17
N ILE A 596 -30.68 16.08 16.96
CA ILE A 596 -30.80 17.50 17.30
C ILE A 596 -31.02 17.60 18.82
N GLY A 597 -30.18 18.35 19.53
CA GLY A 597 -30.24 18.50 20.98
C GLY A 597 -30.04 17.18 21.72
N ALA A 598 -29.14 16.33 21.21
CA ALA A 598 -28.90 14.96 21.67
C ALA A 598 -30.13 14.02 21.60
N LYS A 599 -31.19 14.38 20.85
CA LYS A 599 -32.37 13.54 20.59
C LYS A 599 -32.39 13.08 19.14
N GLY A 600 -32.74 11.82 18.91
CA GLY A 600 -32.77 11.21 17.58
C GLY A 600 -31.69 10.12 17.42
N GLY A 601 -31.45 9.72 16.18
CA GLY A 601 -30.43 8.73 15.82
C GLY A 601 -29.02 9.29 15.87
N TYR A 602 -28.05 8.38 16.04
CA TYR A 602 -26.62 8.71 16.04
C TYR A 602 -25.90 8.28 14.77
N TYR A 603 -26.59 7.63 13.82
CA TYR A 603 -25.98 7.12 12.59
C TYR A 603 -25.63 8.25 11.59
N GLY A 604 -26.50 9.25 11.48
CA GLY A 604 -26.25 10.49 10.78
C GLY A 604 -25.46 11.48 11.66
N SER A 605 -24.88 12.51 11.05
CA SER A 605 -24.22 13.58 11.82
C SER A 605 -25.23 14.35 12.67
N ALA A 606 -24.79 14.83 13.83
CA ALA A 606 -25.55 15.79 14.64
C ALA A 606 -25.82 17.07 13.82
N LEU A 607 -27.04 17.59 13.90
CA LEU A 607 -27.51 18.73 13.10
C LEU A 607 -27.73 20.01 13.92
N ASP A 608 -27.40 20.00 15.21
CA ASP A 608 -27.56 21.12 16.15
C ASP A 608 -27.09 22.48 15.61
N THR A 609 -25.98 22.47 14.88
CA THR A 609 -25.32 23.66 14.33
C THR A 609 -25.13 23.56 12.81
N VAL A 610 -25.93 22.73 12.12
CA VAL A 610 -25.77 22.51 10.68
C VAL A 610 -25.92 23.80 9.85
N GLY A 611 -26.73 24.75 10.33
CA GLY A 611 -26.93 26.05 9.71
C GLY A 611 -25.73 27.00 9.80
N ASP A 612 -24.77 26.73 10.70
CA ASP A 612 -23.46 27.39 10.71
C ASP A 612 -22.44 26.61 9.88
N ARG A 613 -22.58 25.28 9.81
CA ARG A 613 -21.64 24.37 9.14
C ARG A 613 -21.77 24.32 7.63
N LEU A 614 -22.94 23.93 7.11
CA LEU A 614 -23.11 23.60 5.70
C LEU A 614 -23.58 24.81 4.90
N ALA A 615 -23.05 24.95 3.69
CA ALA A 615 -23.54 25.94 2.74
C ALA A 615 -24.98 25.58 2.31
N ARG A 616 -25.83 26.60 2.14
CA ARG A 616 -27.23 26.39 1.73
C ARG A 616 -27.35 25.60 0.43
N LYS A 617 -26.61 26.01 -0.61
CA LYS A 617 -26.65 25.33 -1.91
C LYS A 617 -26.18 23.89 -1.83
N TRP A 618 -25.22 23.59 -0.95
CA TRP A 618 -24.81 22.21 -0.70
C TRP A 618 -25.93 21.39 -0.06
N MET A 619 -26.65 21.93 0.92
CA MET A 619 -27.80 21.24 1.52
C MET A 619 -28.90 20.96 0.48
N LEU A 620 -29.18 21.91 -0.42
CA LEU A 620 -30.13 21.72 -1.52
C LEU A 620 -29.70 20.57 -2.44
N ALA A 621 -28.45 20.60 -2.92
CA ALA A 621 -27.91 19.58 -3.82
C ALA A 621 -27.86 18.20 -3.17
N ARG A 622 -27.43 18.12 -1.90
CA ARG A 622 -27.33 16.86 -1.17
C ARG A 622 -28.70 16.20 -0.97
N LEU A 623 -29.73 16.98 -0.65
CA LEU A 623 -31.09 16.48 -0.48
C LEU A 623 -31.74 16.05 -1.80
N GLU A 624 -31.32 16.63 -2.94
CA GLU A 624 -31.77 16.22 -4.27
C GLU A 624 -31.24 14.82 -4.62
N ASN A 625 -29.92 14.59 -4.47
CA ASN A 625 -29.33 13.27 -4.64
C ASN A 625 -27.96 13.18 -3.97
N VAL A 626 -27.89 12.48 -2.84
CA VAL A 626 -26.65 12.31 -2.09
C VAL A 626 -25.61 11.46 -2.83
N HIS A 627 -26.02 10.39 -3.52
CA HIS A 627 -25.10 9.48 -4.22
C HIS A 627 -24.48 10.10 -5.48
N ARG A 628 -25.05 11.19 -5.99
CA ARG A 628 -24.45 11.97 -7.08
C ARG A 628 -23.09 12.55 -6.68
N TYR A 629 -22.93 12.92 -5.42
CA TYR A 629 -21.72 13.59 -4.90
C TYR A 629 -20.90 12.71 -3.96
N GLU A 630 -21.55 11.76 -3.30
CA GLU A 630 -20.92 10.80 -2.39
C GLU A 630 -21.50 9.40 -2.70
N PRO A 631 -20.99 8.69 -3.72
CA PRO A 631 -21.54 7.40 -4.15
C PRO A 631 -21.61 6.35 -3.04
N THR A 632 -20.71 6.43 -2.06
CA THR A 632 -20.63 5.56 -0.88
C THR A 632 -21.47 6.03 0.30
N ALA A 633 -22.23 7.14 0.15
CA ALA A 633 -23.11 7.63 1.20
C ALA A 633 -24.13 6.56 1.62
N ARG A 634 -24.41 6.51 2.92
CA ARG A 634 -25.41 5.60 3.51
C ARG A 634 -26.79 6.25 3.69
N GLU A 635 -26.87 7.56 3.46
CA GLU A 635 -28.12 8.31 3.47
C GLU A 635 -28.97 7.87 2.27
N PRO A 636 -30.23 7.47 2.46
CA PRO A 636 -31.08 7.02 1.36
C PRO A 636 -31.47 8.20 0.46
N VAL A 637 -31.65 7.95 -0.84
CA VAL A 637 -32.27 8.92 -1.75
C VAL A 637 -33.76 9.00 -1.42
N LEU A 638 -34.19 10.17 -0.96
CA LEU A 638 -35.59 10.47 -0.70
C LEU A 638 -36.17 11.13 -1.95
N ASP A 639 -37.35 10.67 -2.42
CA ASP A 639 -38.08 11.30 -3.53
C ASP A 639 -38.73 12.62 -3.08
N LEU A 640 -37.88 13.63 -2.84
CA LEU A 640 -38.24 14.95 -2.34
C LEU A 640 -38.59 15.89 -3.50
N LYS A 641 -39.73 16.57 -3.41
CA LYS A 641 -40.04 17.66 -4.35
C LYS A 641 -39.15 18.87 -4.09
N VAL A 642 -38.88 19.67 -5.12
CA VAL A 642 -38.05 20.88 -5.03
C VAL A 642 -38.52 21.83 -3.91
N GLU A 643 -39.83 21.98 -3.70
CA GLU A 643 -40.37 22.81 -2.62
C GLU A 643 -40.07 22.22 -1.23
N GLU A 644 -40.16 20.90 -1.07
CA GLU A 644 -39.87 20.18 0.18
C GLU A 644 -38.38 20.29 0.53
N ILE A 645 -37.50 20.14 -0.46
CA ILE A 645 -36.05 20.36 -0.30
C ILE A 645 -35.78 21.79 0.22
N ASN A 646 -36.43 22.79 -0.37
CA ASN A 646 -36.26 24.18 0.05
C ASN A 646 -36.79 24.43 1.47
N ASN A 647 -37.94 23.85 1.83
CA ASN A 647 -38.53 23.95 3.16
C ASN A 647 -37.65 23.28 4.23
N ILE A 648 -37.22 22.03 4.01
CA ILE A 648 -36.30 21.31 4.91
C ILE A 648 -35.01 22.10 5.08
N THR A 649 -34.42 22.56 3.99
CA THR A 649 -33.18 23.35 4.05
C THR A 649 -33.38 24.65 4.83
N ALA A 650 -34.50 25.35 4.65
CA ALA A 650 -34.81 26.56 5.42
C ALA A 650 -34.90 26.27 6.92
N PHE A 651 -35.49 25.14 7.33
CA PHE A 651 -35.48 24.70 8.72
C PHE A 651 -34.06 24.40 9.23
N LEU A 652 -33.27 23.62 8.50
CA LEU A 652 -31.89 23.27 8.88
C LEU A 652 -31.00 24.52 9.03
N GLN A 653 -31.20 25.56 8.21
CA GLN A 653 -30.48 26.83 8.33
C GLN A 653 -30.77 27.60 9.63
N THR A 654 -31.87 27.29 10.33
CA THR A 654 -32.16 27.88 11.64
C THR A 654 -31.38 27.23 12.79
N LEU A 655 -30.81 26.03 12.56
CA LEU A 655 -30.04 25.28 13.54
C LEU A 655 -28.62 25.84 13.61
N LYS A 656 -28.44 26.85 14.45
CA LYS A 656 -27.20 27.58 14.67
C LYS A 656 -26.83 27.58 16.15
N GLN A 657 -25.55 27.74 16.44
CA GLN A 657 -25.08 27.89 17.82
C GLN A 657 -25.78 29.10 18.45
N LYS A 658 -26.44 28.89 19.60
CA LYS A 658 -27.03 29.99 20.35
C LYS A 658 -25.90 30.92 20.77
N LYS A 659 -25.97 32.20 20.38
CA LYS A 659 -25.06 33.22 20.91
C LYS A 659 -25.26 33.24 22.42
N GLU A 660 -24.21 32.93 23.19
CA GLU A 660 -24.19 33.26 24.61
C GLU A 660 -24.46 34.76 24.72
N GLN A 661 -25.55 35.12 25.40
CA GLN A 661 -25.75 36.49 25.83
C GLN A 661 -24.58 36.80 26.77
N ARG A 662 -23.67 37.65 26.29
CA ARG A 662 -22.55 38.17 27.08
C ARG A 662 -23.04 38.88 28.32
#